data_AF-A0A975GE90-F1
#
_entry.id   AF-A0A975GE90-F1
#
_cell.length_a   1.000
_cell.length_b   1.000
_cell.length_c   1.000
_cell.angle_alpha   90.00
_cell.angle_beta   90.00
_cell.angle_gamma   90.00
#
_symmetry.space_group_name_H-M   'P 1'
#
loop_
_entity.id
_entity.type
_entity.pdbx_description
1 polymer ?
#
loop_
_entity_poly.entity_id
_entity_poly.type
_entity_poly.pdbx_seq_one_letter_code
_entity_poly.pdbx_strand_id
1 'polypeptide(L)'
;MKTKDRSINIVFKHSGSKTNVSLAALTGAVIEFFDIYGTITLAGKEFCSITGEGPGAERFSNLLEKTGYSNDPEGFFSEIISGIVNGEMKKISINQVEIPHLMLVAIIEQIIPGHGYISIKDTHQLTKVTHIAVPENEREQLQKVIEKYPVRLSRHTIRQMLVSKDVAYQYLPFADELDSGGHTNTWIGQFHDGLLEQMYQNRVIFLLNMSCPVYCRFCFRKHKDSRNEANPSVEDVKKAILHVKNSPSIKEIVITGGDPFMNRANMAAAIDGLMQVEHVQTLRLATRSIAYYPDLFLENESAYLKYIKQKNLELQQAGKRMEVATHFIHPDEISPECLEIISDLVKNGIPVYVQTPFLKDCNDKGPELVRLFSLLRGAGAELHYIYIPCSPIHGNSIYWTTLAEGIGIAKYLRANLSDRIIPRICTATPIGKMDWFTSGWAVEKVEDNENFVWIRTPYTPGYFKVFAPLAAQLSNIRINNEGTIDIQYMARIGDESFLYGPRPERDIIEKKSIPGEDIEKLKSILSTERQAGSSIINTGLENLLRVHKTRVEINVQASDKELDYIRKDHRITDIVVSMPKNDPKDIIDSLFYVKHLIKKLQDIPHVNAVRLWSMKFNTNPEAYTRAVINTLGDLNNLRVVNPLRLEIETWFTSADEIRDDHAKLVRRLNNKGIIVYCNTALLGGVNDSDEKIHSLAYAARKAGIEFHHLYIAGLPVQQKWNIDHPVNSYDIVDIATKVRREGSGREIPRYIISTPLGEADYGLTSSFVFDSEDVKIKLNCYDLSYFKSMDENFVLPQGVSQDNDNTLVVPVQGLIKTNSFPIS
;
A
#
# COMPACT_ATOMS: atom_id res chain seq x y z
N MET A 1 48.94 2.73 -26.98
CA MET A 1 48.22 1.56 -27.54
C MET A 1 46.83 1.56 -26.95
N LYS A 2 45.77 1.71 -27.75
CA LYS A 2 44.39 1.52 -27.29
C LYS A 2 44.20 0.03 -27.06
N THR A 3 44.09 -0.42 -25.81
CA THR A 3 43.63 -1.76 -25.46
C THR A 3 42.28 -1.98 -26.15
N LYS A 4 42.18 -2.98 -27.03
CA LYS A 4 40.89 -3.38 -27.62
C LYS A 4 39.99 -3.80 -26.45
N ASP A 5 38.89 -3.08 -26.27
CA ASP A 5 37.84 -3.46 -25.34
C ASP A 5 37.34 -4.87 -25.74
N ARG A 6 37.40 -5.81 -24.80
CA ARG A 6 36.99 -7.20 -25.05
C ARG A 6 35.47 -7.28 -25.04
N SER A 7 34.90 -8.10 -25.91
CA SER A 7 33.45 -8.28 -25.99
C SER A 7 33.07 -9.74 -25.77
N ILE A 8 31.99 -9.96 -25.02
CA ILE A 8 31.42 -11.30 -24.80
C ILE A 8 30.34 -11.51 -25.86
N ASN A 9 30.46 -12.61 -26.62
CA ASN A 9 29.43 -13.02 -27.58
C ASN A 9 28.36 -13.84 -26.86
N ILE A 10 27.11 -13.43 -26.98
CA ILE A 10 25.97 -14.01 -26.26
C ILE A 10 25.03 -14.64 -27.29
N VAL A 11 24.64 -15.90 -27.04
CA VAL A 11 23.64 -16.61 -27.85
C VAL A 11 22.52 -17.06 -26.92
N PHE A 12 21.33 -16.49 -27.11
CA PHE A 12 20.15 -16.89 -26.35
C PHE A 12 19.68 -18.28 -26.80
N LYS A 13 19.62 -19.23 -25.86
CA LYS A 13 19.36 -20.65 -26.13
C LYS A 13 18.07 -20.88 -26.92
N HIS A 14 16.99 -20.23 -26.51
CA HIS A 14 15.65 -20.49 -27.07
C HIS A 14 15.33 -19.68 -28.32
N SER A 15 15.82 -18.44 -28.43
CA SER A 15 15.55 -17.60 -29.59
C SER A 15 16.58 -17.73 -30.70
N GLY A 16 17.77 -18.27 -30.40
CA GLY A 16 18.94 -18.25 -31.29
C GLY A 16 19.50 -16.84 -31.55
N SER A 17 19.00 -15.82 -30.85
CA SER A 17 19.41 -14.43 -31.03
C SER A 17 20.86 -14.27 -30.57
N LYS A 18 21.66 -13.56 -31.36
CA LYS A 18 23.05 -13.25 -31.05
C LYS A 18 23.20 -11.77 -30.71
N THR A 19 23.91 -11.46 -29.65
CA THR A 19 24.28 -10.10 -29.27
C THR A 19 25.69 -10.09 -28.71
N ASN A 20 26.36 -8.94 -28.77
CA ASN A 20 27.70 -8.75 -28.24
C ASN A 20 27.68 -7.57 -27.28
N VAL A 21 28.30 -7.76 -26.12
CA VAL A 21 28.38 -6.73 -25.08
C VAL A 21 29.83 -6.50 -24.68
N SER A 22 30.18 -5.24 -24.43
CA SER A 22 31.51 -4.85 -23.94
C SER A 22 31.72 -5.31 -22.51
N LEU A 23 32.90 -5.86 -22.21
CA LEU A 23 33.31 -6.20 -20.85
C LEU A 23 33.41 -4.94 -19.98
N ALA A 24 33.86 -3.82 -20.55
CA ALA A 24 33.92 -2.54 -19.84
C ALA A 24 32.52 -2.02 -19.48
N ALA A 25 31.53 -2.17 -20.36
CA ALA A 25 30.15 -1.77 -20.08
C ALA A 25 29.53 -2.59 -18.93
N LEU A 26 29.72 -3.91 -18.95
CA LEU A 26 29.26 -4.79 -17.87
C LEU A 26 29.93 -4.48 -16.54
N THR A 27 31.26 -4.28 -16.56
CA THR A 27 32.04 -3.91 -15.37
C THR A 27 31.58 -2.56 -14.82
N GLY A 28 31.38 -1.57 -15.69
CA GLY A 28 30.87 -0.25 -15.33
C GLY A 28 29.51 -0.31 -14.65
N ALA A 29 28.57 -1.08 -15.22
CA ALA A 29 27.22 -1.24 -14.66
C ALA A 29 27.22 -1.87 -13.25
N VAL A 30 28.08 -2.87 -13.00
CA VAL A 30 28.20 -3.49 -11.66
C VAL A 30 28.86 -2.54 -10.66
N ILE A 31 29.89 -1.80 -11.07
CA ILE A 31 30.54 -0.81 -10.21
C ILE A 31 29.55 0.30 -9.84
N GLU A 32 28.82 0.83 -10.83
CA GLU A 32 27.78 1.84 -10.59
C GLU A 32 26.66 1.31 -9.68
N PHE A 33 26.24 0.05 -9.88
CA PHE A 33 25.31 -0.59 -8.97
C PHE A 33 25.84 -0.60 -7.53
N PHE A 34 27.11 -0.95 -7.31
CA PHE A 34 27.68 -0.93 -5.96
C PHE A 34 27.79 0.47 -5.37
N ASP A 35 28.18 1.46 -6.17
CA ASP A 35 28.38 2.85 -5.74
C ASP A 35 27.06 3.51 -5.34
N ILE A 36 25.97 3.19 -6.04
CA ILE A 36 24.67 3.85 -5.83
C ILE A 36 23.73 2.93 -5.06
N TYR A 37 23.49 1.71 -5.52
CA TYR A 37 22.41 0.84 -5.07
C TYR A 37 22.84 -0.33 -4.19
N GLY A 38 24.15 -0.57 -4.01
CA GLY A 38 24.72 -1.70 -3.29
C GLY A 38 24.55 -1.66 -1.77
N THR A 39 23.40 -1.20 -1.27
CA THR A 39 23.10 -1.09 0.17
C THR A 39 22.36 -2.30 0.71
N ILE A 40 22.36 -2.47 2.03
CA ILE A 40 21.65 -3.58 2.70
C ILE A 40 20.17 -3.64 2.28
N THR A 41 19.52 -2.50 2.12
CA THR A 41 18.09 -2.41 1.77
C THR A 41 17.79 -2.93 0.37
N LEU A 42 18.68 -2.69 -0.61
CA LEU A 42 18.44 -3.01 -2.02
C LEU A 42 19.14 -4.30 -2.46
N ALA A 43 20.37 -4.53 -1.98
CA ALA A 43 21.20 -5.68 -2.33
C ALA A 43 21.10 -6.84 -1.32
N GLY A 44 20.61 -6.59 -0.11
CA GLY A 44 20.47 -7.59 0.95
C GLY A 44 21.69 -7.66 1.88
N LYS A 45 21.43 -7.99 3.15
CA LYS A 45 22.45 -8.03 4.22
C LYS A 45 23.58 -9.01 3.94
N GLU A 46 23.23 -10.23 3.52
CA GLU A 46 24.19 -11.30 3.26
C GLU A 46 25.15 -10.93 2.13
N PHE A 47 24.61 -10.46 1.00
CA PHE A 47 25.43 -10.01 -0.14
C PHE A 47 26.35 -8.84 0.21
N CYS A 48 25.85 -7.85 0.98
CA CYS A 48 26.69 -6.76 1.46
C CYS A 48 27.80 -7.24 2.42
N SER A 49 27.52 -8.24 3.27
CA SER A 49 28.54 -8.80 4.17
C SER A 49 29.67 -9.53 3.43
N ILE A 50 29.36 -10.12 2.28
CA ILE A 50 30.34 -10.81 1.41
C ILE A 50 31.19 -9.79 0.64
N THR A 51 30.57 -8.74 0.12
CA THR A 51 31.22 -7.76 -0.76
C THR A 51 31.93 -6.63 -0.01
N GLY A 52 31.59 -6.44 1.27
CA GLY A 52 32.13 -5.39 2.12
C GLY A 52 31.53 -4.01 1.83
N GLU A 53 32.10 -2.99 2.48
CA GLU A 53 31.81 -1.58 2.27
C GLU A 53 32.95 -0.90 1.49
N GLY A 54 32.71 0.28 0.95
CA GLY A 54 33.72 1.04 0.19
C GLY A 54 33.33 1.30 -1.27
N PRO A 55 34.27 1.78 -2.09
CA PRO A 55 34.03 2.08 -3.51
C PRO A 55 33.62 0.85 -4.31
N GLY A 56 32.76 1.03 -5.31
CA GLY A 56 32.17 -0.06 -6.09
C GLY A 56 33.20 -0.94 -6.80
N ALA A 57 34.34 -0.38 -7.22
CA ALA A 57 35.43 -1.15 -7.83
C ALA A 57 36.08 -2.15 -6.84
N GLU A 58 36.26 -1.75 -5.58
CA GLU A 58 36.79 -2.61 -4.52
C GLU A 58 35.79 -3.71 -4.18
N ARG A 59 34.51 -3.33 -4.02
CA ARG A 59 33.41 -4.28 -3.75
C ARG A 59 33.22 -5.28 -4.89
N PHE A 60 33.39 -4.86 -6.14
CA PHE A 60 33.38 -5.75 -7.29
C PHE A 60 34.58 -6.70 -7.30
N SER A 61 35.78 -6.23 -6.96
CA SER A 61 36.95 -7.09 -6.78
C SER A 61 36.72 -8.16 -5.69
N ASN A 62 36.13 -7.76 -4.56
CA ASN A 62 35.76 -8.70 -3.49
C ASN A 62 34.72 -9.72 -3.97
N LEU A 63 33.71 -9.28 -4.73
CA LEU A 63 32.72 -10.17 -5.33
C LEU A 63 33.41 -11.21 -6.24
N LEU A 64 34.31 -10.77 -7.11
CA LEU A 64 35.08 -11.66 -8.00
C LEU A 64 35.87 -12.70 -7.20
N GLU A 65 36.56 -12.29 -6.14
CA GLU A 65 37.29 -13.23 -5.27
C GLU A 65 36.37 -14.26 -4.62
N LYS A 66 35.26 -13.81 -4.02
CA LYS A 66 34.30 -14.70 -3.33
C LYS A 66 33.55 -15.61 -4.27
N THR A 67 33.42 -15.22 -5.53
CA THR A 67 32.81 -16.04 -6.58
C THR A 67 33.83 -16.90 -7.33
N GLY A 68 35.12 -16.87 -6.98
CA GLY A 68 36.16 -17.72 -7.59
C GLY A 68 36.73 -17.20 -8.93
N TYR A 69 36.46 -15.94 -9.27
CA TYR A 69 36.87 -15.26 -10.49
C TYR A 69 37.88 -14.13 -10.22
N SER A 70 38.80 -14.31 -9.27
CA SER A 70 39.81 -13.31 -8.93
C SER A 70 40.56 -12.81 -10.17
N ASN A 71 40.47 -11.51 -10.46
CA ASN A 71 41.03 -10.86 -11.65
C ASN A 71 40.50 -11.39 -13.00
N ASP A 72 39.37 -12.08 -13.02
CA ASP A 72 38.72 -12.62 -14.21
C ASP A 72 37.24 -12.16 -14.34
N PRO A 73 36.99 -10.87 -14.60
CA PRO A 73 35.63 -10.38 -14.82
C PRO A 73 34.97 -11.02 -16.05
N GLU A 74 35.75 -11.43 -17.06
CA GLU A 74 35.24 -12.06 -18.29
C GLU A 74 34.62 -13.44 -17.98
N GLY A 75 35.30 -14.26 -17.18
CA GLY A 75 34.77 -15.53 -16.67
C GLY A 75 33.53 -15.35 -15.81
N PHE A 76 33.55 -14.40 -14.87
CA PHE A 76 32.41 -14.10 -14.00
C PHE A 76 31.15 -13.73 -14.79
N PHE A 77 31.26 -12.78 -15.72
CA PHE A 77 30.13 -12.40 -16.55
C PHE A 77 29.68 -13.53 -17.47
N SER A 78 30.61 -14.36 -17.97
CA SER A 78 30.26 -15.53 -18.78
C SER A 78 29.40 -16.54 -18.01
N GLU A 79 29.68 -16.76 -16.72
CA GLU A 79 28.85 -17.64 -15.88
C GLU A 79 27.47 -17.03 -15.61
N ILE A 80 27.40 -15.74 -15.23
CA ILE A 80 26.11 -15.04 -15.05
C ILE A 80 25.27 -15.09 -16.32
N ILE A 81 25.89 -14.75 -17.46
CA ILE A 81 25.22 -14.75 -18.77
C ILE A 81 24.72 -16.15 -19.11
N SER A 82 25.49 -17.20 -18.82
CA SER A 82 25.05 -18.59 -19.00
C SER A 82 23.76 -18.88 -18.22
N GLY A 83 23.68 -18.43 -16.97
CA GLY A 83 22.46 -18.50 -16.16
C GLY A 83 21.26 -17.77 -16.79
N ILE A 84 21.48 -16.60 -17.38
CA ILE A 84 20.44 -15.78 -18.01
C ILE A 84 19.96 -16.38 -19.34
N VAL A 85 20.88 -16.74 -20.24
CA VAL A 85 20.54 -17.18 -21.62
C VAL A 85 19.87 -18.54 -21.69
N ASN A 86 19.98 -19.33 -20.61
CA ASN A 86 19.28 -20.60 -20.47
C ASN A 86 17.78 -20.43 -20.20
N GLY A 87 17.31 -19.22 -19.85
CA GLY A 87 15.89 -18.90 -19.75
C GLY A 87 15.15 -19.60 -18.61
N GLU A 88 15.86 -20.04 -17.58
CA GLU A 88 15.25 -20.79 -16.46
C GLU A 88 14.52 -19.91 -15.45
N MET A 89 14.69 -18.57 -15.51
CA MET A 89 14.01 -17.59 -14.64
C MET A 89 14.24 -17.83 -13.14
N LYS A 90 15.40 -18.38 -12.79
CA LYS A 90 15.80 -18.70 -11.41
C LYS A 90 16.74 -17.64 -10.86
N LYS A 91 16.82 -17.59 -9.53
CA LYS A 91 17.91 -16.92 -8.82
C LYS A 91 19.25 -17.44 -9.32
N ILE A 92 20.18 -16.53 -9.58
CA ILE A 92 21.53 -16.87 -10.05
C ILE A 92 22.46 -16.82 -8.86
N SER A 93 23.23 -17.89 -8.66
CA SER A 93 24.23 -17.96 -7.60
C SER A 93 25.52 -18.54 -8.13
N ILE A 94 26.64 -17.95 -7.73
CA ILE A 94 27.99 -18.41 -8.10
C ILE A 94 28.74 -18.70 -6.81
N ASN A 95 29.25 -19.93 -6.66
CA ASN A 95 29.95 -20.36 -5.43
C ASN A 95 29.18 -19.99 -4.15
N GLN A 96 27.87 -20.28 -4.12
CA GLN A 96 26.94 -19.99 -3.00
C GLN A 96 26.63 -18.50 -2.77
N VAL A 97 27.17 -17.59 -3.57
CA VAL A 97 26.82 -16.16 -3.52
C VAL A 97 25.60 -15.92 -4.41
N GLU A 98 24.43 -15.65 -3.81
CA GLU A 98 23.25 -15.22 -4.55
C GLU A 98 23.44 -13.80 -5.09
N ILE A 99 23.27 -13.62 -6.40
CA ILE A 99 23.41 -12.32 -7.05
C ILE A 99 22.10 -11.53 -6.89
N PRO A 100 22.12 -10.29 -6.36
CA PRO A 100 20.91 -9.51 -6.15
C PRO A 100 20.15 -9.25 -7.46
N HIS A 101 18.82 -9.35 -7.40
CA HIS A 101 17.95 -9.15 -8.56
C HIS A 101 18.23 -7.82 -9.30
N LEU A 102 18.38 -6.71 -8.56
CA LEU A 102 18.67 -5.40 -9.15
C LEU A 102 20.01 -5.36 -9.90
N MET A 103 21.03 -6.07 -9.39
CA MET A 103 22.32 -6.17 -10.07
C MET A 103 22.22 -6.99 -11.36
N LEU A 104 21.42 -8.06 -11.35
CA LEU A 104 21.13 -8.83 -12.56
C LEU A 104 20.41 -7.98 -13.61
N VAL A 105 19.43 -7.17 -13.21
CA VAL A 105 18.72 -6.26 -14.13
C VAL A 105 19.69 -5.23 -14.73
N ALA A 106 20.59 -4.65 -13.93
CA ALA A 106 21.62 -3.72 -14.41
C ALA A 106 22.56 -4.37 -15.44
N ILE A 107 22.93 -5.64 -15.23
CA ILE A 107 23.73 -6.43 -16.20
C ILE A 107 22.93 -6.68 -17.48
N ILE A 108 21.67 -7.11 -17.36
CA ILE A 108 20.81 -7.45 -18.51
C ILE A 108 20.50 -6.23 -19.36
N GLU A 109 20.42 -5.04 -18.76
CA GLU A 109 20.27 -3.79 -19.51
C GLU A 109 21.40 -3.56 -20.51
N GLN A 110 22.64 -3.94 -20.17
CA GLN A 110 23.76 -3.88 -21.11
C GLN A 110 23.67 -4.94 -22.22
N ILE A 111 23.02 -6.08 -21.94
CA ILE A 111 22.85 -7.20 -22.89
C ILE A 111 21.70 -6.93 -23.86
N ILE A 112 20.58 -6.40 -23.36
CA ILE A 112 19.36 -6.10 -24.09
C ILE A 112 19.05 -4.60 -23.95
N PRO A 113 19.83 -3.71 -24.59
CA PRO A 113 19.66 -2.27 -24.43
C PRO A 113 18.40 -1.72 -25.12
N GLY A 114 18.10 -0.46 -24.83
CA GLY A 114 17.02 0.30 -25.45
C GLY A 114 15.68 0.22 -24.71
N HIS A 115 14.76 1.08 -25.11
CA HIS A 115 13.49 1.31 -24.44
C HIS A 115 12.31 0.95 -25.36
N GLY A 116 11.09 1.27 -24.93
CA GLY A 116 9.86 1.03 -25.67
C GLY A 116 9.17 -0.30 -25.35
N TYR A 117 8.10 -0.58 -26.10
CA TYR A 117 7.27 -1.77 -25.93
C TYR A 117 6.87 -2.40 -27.27
N ILE A 118 6.52 -3.68 -27.24
CA ILE A 118 6.18 -4.49 -28.41
C ILE A 118 4.91 -5.29 -28.17
N SER A 119 4.01 -5.31 -29.16
CA SER A 119 2.84 -6.18 -29.16
C SER A 119 3.20 -7.51 -29.82
N ILE A 120 3.00 -8.61 -29.10
CA ILE A 120 3.30 -9.96 -29.59
C ILE A 120 2.13 -10.45 -30.45
N LYS A 121 2.45 -11.00 -31.61
CA LYS A 121 1.50 -11.49 -32.62
C LYS A 121 1.38 -13.00 -32.63
N ASP A 122 2.48 -13.68 -32.34
CA ASP A 122 2.53 -15.13 -32.34
C ASP A 122 3.56 -15.67 -31.35
N THR A 123 3.48 -16.97 -31.08
CA THR A 123 4.35 -17.69 -30.14
C THR A 123 5.83 -17.74 -30.56
N HIS A 124 6.13 -17.66 -31.86
CA HIS A 124 7.53 -17.57 -32.33
C HIS A 124 8.12 -16.20 -32.02
N GLN A 125 7.35 -15.12 -32.23
CA GLN A 125 7.72 -13.78 -31.83
C GLN A 125 7.86 -13.69 -30.31
N LEU A 126 6.97 -14.31 -29.54
CA LEU A 126 7.07 -14.37 -28.08
C LEU A 126 8.43 -14.94 -27.66
N THR A 127 8.79 -16.12 -28.17
CA THR A 127 10.08 -16.76 -27.89
C THR A 127 11.25 -15.87 -28.33
N LYS A 128 11.15 -15.27 -29.53
CA LYS A 128 12.19 -14.43 -30.11
C LYS A 128 12.49 -13.17 -29.30
N VAL A 129 11.45 -12.56 -28.75
CA VAL A 129 11.51 -11.29 -28.02
C VAL A 129 11.86 -11.48 -26.55
N THR A 130 11.27 -12.50 -25.92
CA THR A 130 11.45 -12.75 -24.48
C THR A 130 12.66 -13.62 -24.19
N HIS A 131 13.15 -14.36 -25.18
CA HIS A 131 14.18 -15.39 -25.03
C HIS A 131 13.78 -16.56 -24.12
N ILE A 132 12.51 -16.64 -23.75
CA ILE A 132 11.93 -17.69 -22.90
C ILE A 132 11.28 -18.73 -23.82
N ALA A 133 11.44 -20.01 -23.46
CA ALA A 133 10.91 -21.11 -24.25
C ALA A 133 9.38 -21.14 -24.24
N VAL A 134 8.80 -21.40 -25.41
CA VAL A 134 7.40 -21.83 -25.53
C VAL A 134 7.41 -23.34 -25.78
N PRO A 135 6.87 -24.18 -24.87
CA PRO A 135 6.80 -25.63 -25.07
C PRO A 135 6.03 -25.97 -26.34
N GLU A 136 6.55 -26.90 -27.14
CA GLU A 136 5.97 -27.21 -28.45
C GLU A 136 4.55 -27.80 -28.34
N ASN A 137 4.29 -28.57 -27.28
CA ASN A 137 2.97 -29.11 -26.95
C ASN A 137 1.95 -28.03 -26.52
N GLU A 138 2.40 -26.85 -26.10
CA GLU A 138 1.53 -25.74 -25.68
C GLU A 138 1.40 -24.64 -26.74
N ARG A 139 2.22 -24.69 -27.80
CA ARG A 139 2.33 -23.62 -28.80
C ARG A 139 0.98 -23.22 -29.41
N GLU A 140 0.15 -24.20 -29.79
CA GLU A 140 -1.17 -23.93 -30.38
C GLU A 140 -2.13 -23.29 -29.37
N GLN A 141 -2.13 -23.77 -28.12
CA GLN A 141 -2.98 -23.23 -27.07
C GLN A 141 -2.57 -21.79 -26.71
N LEU A 142 -1.27 -21.54 -26.57
CA LEU A 142 -0.74 -20.21 -26.31
C LEU A 142 -0.98 -19.25 -27.47
N GLN A 143 -1.00 -19.73 -28.72
CA GLN A 143 -1.42 -18.92 -29.86
C GLN A 143 -2.87 -18.45 -29.71
N LYS A 144 -3.79 -19.36 -29.36
CA LYS A 144 -5.20 -19.01 -29.05
C LYS A 144 -5.31 -18.01 -27.89
N VAL A 145 -4.47 -18.16 -26.87
CA VAL A 145 -4.41 -17.23 -25.74
C VAL A 145 -3.95 -15.84 -26.19
N ILE A 146 -2.91 -15.72 -27.02
CA ILE A 146 -2.44 -14.42 -27.55
C ILE A 146 -3.54 -13.75 -28.40
N GLU A 147 -4.30 -14.53 -29.15
CA GLU A 147 -5.41 -14.02 -29.97
C GLU A 147 -6.61 -13.55 -29.14
N LYS A 148 -6.93 -14.25 -28.04
CA LYS A 148 -8.02 -13.91 -27.13
C LYS A 148 -7.64 -12.79 -26.15
N TYR A 149 -6.41 -12.83 -25.67
CA TYR A 149 -5.84 -11.98 -24.62
C TYR A 149 -4.48 -11.43 -25.08
N PRO A 150 -4.45 -10.25 -25.73
CA PRO A 150 -3.25 -9.71 -26.35
C PRO A 150 -2.09 -9.59 -25.37
N VAL A 151 -0.88 -9.89 -25.85
CA VAL A 151 0.36 -9.73 -25.08
C VAL A 151 1.10 -8.50 -25.60
N ARG A 152 1.48 -7.61 -24.68
CA ARG A 152 2.33 -6.46 -24.96
C ARG A 152 3.32 -6.28 -23.81
N LEU A 153 4.59 -6.13 -24.15
CA LEU A 153 5.71 -6.16 -23.22
C LEU A 153 6.61 -4.95 -23.45
N SER A 154 7.13 -4.36 -22.39
CA SER A 154 8.17 -3.32 -22.45
C SER A 154 9.55 -3.98 -22.47
N ARG A 155 10.57 -3.26 -22.93
CA ARG A 155 11.96 -3.69 -22.75
C ARG A 155 12.30 -3.91 -21.28
N HIS A 156 11.87 -3.01 -20.41
CA HIS A 156 12.03 -3.11 -18.97
C HIS A 156 11.51 -4.45 -18.40
N THR A 157 10.26 -4.80 -18.67
CA THR A 157 9.68 -6.07 -18.20
C THR A 157 10.37 -7.28 -18.79
N ILE A 158 10.74 -7.27 -20.08
CA ILE A 158 11.49 -8.37 -20.70
C ILE A 158 12.78 -8.67 -19.93
N ARG A 159 13.52 -7.63 -19.51
CA ARG A 159 14.74 -7.81 -18.71
C ARG A 159 14.44 -8.45 -17.36
N GLN A 160 13.45 -7.96 -16.65
CA GLN A 160 13.07 -8.49 -15.33
C GLN A 160 12.60 -9.94 -15.40
N MET A 161 11.80 -10.30 -16.41
CA MET A 161 11.26 -11.66 -16.59
C MET A 161 12.36 -12.70 -16.80
N LEU A 162 13.50 -12.33 -17.40
CA LEU A 162 14.62 -13.27 -17.63
C LEU A 162 15.23 -13.80 -16.32
N VAL A 163 15.08 -13.06 -15.22
CA VAL A 163 15.68 -13.38 -13.91
C VAL A 163 14.66 -13.40 -12.77
N SER A 164 13.37 -13.29 -13.07
CA SER A 164 12.30 -13.42 -12.08
C SER A 164 11.09 -14.11 -12.69
N LYS A 165 10.88 -15.36 -12.25
CA LYS A 165 9.66 -16.12 -12.56
C LYS A 165 8.40 -15.36 -12.12
N ASP A 166 8.45 -14.61 -11.03
CA ASP A 166 7.29 -13.95 -10.43
C ASP A 166 6.90 -12.70 -11.23
N VAL A 167 7.88 -12.04 -11.88
CA VAL A 167 7.60 -11.01 -12.88
C VAL A 167 7.09 -11.64 -14.18
N ALA A 168 7.73 -12.73 -14.64
CA ALA A 168 7.29 -13.46 -15.84
C ALA A 168 5.84 -13.95 -15.72
N TYR A 169 5.47 -14.42 -14.53
CA TYR A 169 4.14 -14.93 -14.21
C TYR A 169 3.02 -13.90 -14.39
N GLN A 170 3.36 -12.60 -14.35
CA GLN A 170 2.40 -11.51 -14.49
C GLN A 170 2.16 -11.08 -15.94
N TYR A 171 3.05 -11.45 -16.87
CA TYR A 171 3.07 -10.92 -18.24
C TYR A 171 3.16 -11.97 -19.36
N LEU A 172 3.70 -13.17 -19.09
CA LEU A 172 3.71 -14.27 -20.06
C LEU A 172 2.36 -14.97 -20.12
N PRO A 173 1.89 -15.36 -21.32
CA PRO A 173 0.63 -16.10 -21.44
C PRO A 173 0.75 -17.55 -20.93
N PHE A 174 -0.36 -18.11 -20.43
CA PHE A 174 -0.49 -19.52 -20.04
C PHE A 174 -1.61 -20.21 -20.81
N ALA A 175 -1.47 -21.51 -21.06
CA ALA A 175 -2.55 -22.31 -21.65
C ALA A 175 -3.83 -22.30 -20.80
N ASP A 176 -3.69 -22.32 -19.47
CA ASP A 176 -4.80 -22.25 -18.50
C ASP A 176 -5.68 -21.01 -18.66
N GLU A 177 -5.18 -19.95 -19.31
CA GLU A 177 -6.00 -18.78 -19.57
C GLU A 177 -7.17 -19.05 -20.53
N LEU A 178 -7.17 -20.17 -21.24
CA LEU A 178 -8.32 -20.60 -22.05
C LEU A 178 -9.52 -21.03 -21.19
N ASP A 179 -9.32 -21.29 -19.90
CA ASP A 179 -10.40 -21.57 -18.96
C ASP A 179 -11.44 -20.43 -18.92
N SER A 180 -12.70 -20.81 -19.06
CA SER A 180 -13.85 -19.90 -19.02
C SER A 180 -14.44 -19.74 -17.62
N GLY A 181 -13.80 -20.26 -16.57
CA GLY A 181 -14.19 -19.98 -15.19
C GLY A 181 -14.15 -18.48 -14.87
N GLY A 182 -15.13 -17.99 -14.12
CA GLY A 182 -15.24 -16.58 -13.74
C GLY A 182 -16.24 -15.79 -14.59
N HIS A 183 -16.04 -14.49 -14.64
CA HIS A 183 -16.89 -13.55 -15.38
C HIS A 183 -16.13 -12.93 -16.57
N THR A 184 -16.86 -12.46 -17.59
CA THR A 184 -16.26 -11.65 -18.65
C THR A 184 -15.81 -10.28 -18.12
N ASN A 185 -16.65 -9.67 -17.27
CA ASN A 185 -16.42 -8.40 -16.58
C ASN A 185 -16.84 -8.56 -15.10
N THR A 186 -16.11 -7.94 -14.17
CA THR A 186 -16.37 -8.08 -12.73
C THR A 186 -17.11 -6.90 -12.09
N TRP A 187 -17.47 -5.87 -12.87
CA TRP A 187 -18.16 -4.68 -12.36
C TRP A 187 -19.39 -4.32 -13.20
N ILE A 188 -20.33 -3.64 -12.56
CA ILE A 188 -21.61 -3.20 -13.15
C ILE A 188 -21.68 -1.66 -13.21
N GLY A 189 -20.54 -0.97 -13.03
CA GLY A 189 -20.48 0.49 -13.02
C GLY A 189 -21.29 1.10 -14.16
N GLN A 190 -22.09 2.13 -13.85
CA GLN A 190 -22.89 2.78 -14.89
C GLN A 190 -21.97 3.60 -15.78
N PHE A 191 -22.00 3.27 -17.07
CA PHE A 191 -21.28 3.99 -18.09
C PHE A 191 -22.14 5.14 -18.60
N HIS A 192 -21.61 6.36 -18.49
CA HIS A 192 -22.14 7.54 -19.15
C HIS A 192 -21.29 7.80 -20.39
N ASP A 193 -21.94 7.73 -21.56
CA ASP A 193 -21.34 7.90 -22.89
C ASP A 193 -20.09 7.02 -23.12
N GLY A 194 -20.03 5.85 -22.47
CA GLY A 194 -18.90 4.89 -22.58
C GLY A 194 -17.58 5.35 -21.96
N LEU A 195 -17.51 6.58 -21.43
CA LEU A 195 -16.27 7.21 -20.96
C LEU A 195 -16.18 7.32 -19.44
N LEU A 196 -17.30 7.64 -18.80
CA LEU A 196 -17.38 7.88 -17.36
C LEU A 196 -18.08 6.70 -16.72
N GLU A 197 -17.35 6.02 -15.83
CA GLU A 197 -17.87 4.90 -15.05
C GLU A 197 -18.15 5.37 -13.62
N GLN A 198 -19.41 5.26 -13.18
CA GLN A 198 -19.82 5.63 -11.82
C GLN A 198 -20.26 4.38 -11.03
N MET A 199 -19.45 4.02 -10.04
CA MET A 199 -19.76 2.97 -9.05
C MET A 199 -20.14 3.54 -7.67
N TYR A 200 -19.89 4.82 -7.44
CA TYR A 200 -20.06 5.47 -6.15
C TYR A 200 -20.68 6.85 -6.31
N GLN A 201 -21.39 7.33 -5.29
CA GLN A 201 -22.08 8.61 -5.35
C GLN A 201 -21.11 9.80 -5.48
N ASN A 202 -19.95 9.71 -4.82
CA ASN A 202 -19.03 10.82 -4.64
C ASN A 202 -17.80 10.80 -5.58
N ARG A 203 -17.67 9.78 -6.43
CA ARG A 203 -16.49 9.62 -7.29
C ARG A 203 -16.79 8.84 -8.56
N VAL A 204 -16.04 9.18 -9.60
CA VAL A 204 -16.17 8.58 -10.94
C VAL A 204 -14.82 8.25 -11.53
N ILE A 205 -14.84 7.36 -12.53
CA ILE A 205 -13.66 6.94 -13.28
C ILE A 205 -13.80 7.45 -14.72
N PHE A 206 -12.77 8.12 -15.23
CA PHE A 206 -12.66 8.52 -16.63
C PHE A 206 -11.76 7.52 -17.37
N LEU A 207 -12.30 6.85 -18.38
CA LEU A 207 -11.60 5.84 -19.18
C LEU A 207 -11.10 6.45 -20.49
N LEU A 208 -9.95 7.11 -20.44
CA LEU A 208 -9.49 7.97 -21.54
C LEU A 208 -8.90 7.23 -22.75
N ASN A 209 -8.56 5.96 -22.59
CA ASN A 209 -7.97 5.10 -23.61
C ASN A 209 -7.95 3.65 -23.10
N MET A 210 -8.21 2.63 -23.93
CA MET A 210 -8.23 1.22 -23.49
C MET A 210 -6.87 0.50 -23.63
N SER A 211 -5.87 1.12 -24.24
CA SER A 211 -4.52 0.55 -24.38
C SER A 211 -3.60 0.81 -23.19
N CYS A 212 -2.68 -0.12 -22.92
CA CYS A 212 -1.56 0.04 -21.98
C CYS A 212 -0.23 -0.14 -22.75
N PRO A 213 0.91 0.39 -22.26
CA PRO A 213 2.23 0.01 -22.73
C PRO A 213 2.54 -1.48 -22.53
N VAL A 214 2.05 -2.06 -21.43
CA VAL A 214 2.25 -3.47 -21.06
C VAL A 214 0.91 -4.07 -20.61
N TYR A 215 0.61 -5.30 -21.01
CA TYR A 215 -0.62 -5.99 -20.64
C TYR A 215 -0.38 -7.04 -19.56
N CYS A 216 -0.95 -6.80 -18.38
CA CYS A 216 -0.96 -7.74 -17.27
C CYS A 216 -1.93 -8.88 -17.57
N ARG A 217 -1.52 -10.13 -17.32
CA ARG A 217 -2.35 -11.31 -17.60
C ARG A 217 -3.59 -11.39 -16.71
N PHE A 218 -3.53 -10.83 -15.52
CA PHE A 218 -4.66 -10.75 -14.58
C PHE A 218 -5.59 -9.55 -14.79
N CYS A 219 -5.42 -8.77 -15.86
CA CYS A 219 -6.15 -7.52 -16.05
C CYS A 219 -7.67 -7.72 -16.22
N PHE A 220 -8.45 -6.94 -15.49
CA PHE A 220 -9.89 -6.74 -15.63
C PHE A 220 -10.40 -6.55 -17.06
N ARG A 221 -9.59 -5.93 -17.93
CA ARG A 221 -9.91 -5.62 -19.34
C ARG A 221 -9.00 -6.39 -20.30
N LYS A 222 -8.60 -7.63 -19.96
CA LYS A 222 -7.65 -8.43 -20.75
C LYS A 222 -8.18 -8.89 -22.11
N HIS A 223 -9.50 -9.02 -22.27
CA HIS A 223 -10.13 -9.44 -23.51
C HIS A 223 -9.76 -8.50 -24.67
N LYS A 224 -9.43 -9.07 -25.83
CA LYS A 224 -9.06 -8.31 -27.03
C LYS A 224 -10.14 -7.31 -27.47
N ASP A 225 -11.41 -7.68 -27.34
CA ASP A 225 -12.53 -6.81 -27.72
C ASP A 225 -12.51 -5.51 -26.93
N SER A 226 -12.30 -5.58 -25.60
CA SER A 226 -12.14 -4.38 -24.76
C SER A 226 -10.97 -3.50 -25.17
N ARG A 227 -9.89 -4.08 -25.72
CA ARG A 227 -8.70 -3.32 -26.18
C ARG A 227 -8.89 -2.70 -27.57
N ASN A 228 -9.83 -3.21 -28.36
CA ASN A 228 -10.14 -2.74 -29.70
C ASN A 228 -11.27 -1.70 -29.74
N GLU A 229 -11.92 -1.44 -28.59
CA GLU A 229 -12.88 -0.35 -28.47
C GLU A 229 -12.26 0.99 -28.92
N ALA A 230 -13.07 1.81 -29.58
CA ALA A 230 -12.63 3.11 -30.08
C ALA A 230 -12.25 4.02 -28.89
N ASN A 231 -11.11 4.68 -29.00
CA ASN A 231 -10.71 5.65 -27.99
C ASN A 231 -11.67 6.85 -27.99
N PRO A 232 -12.02 7.41 -26.82
CA PRO A 232 -12.84 8.60 -26.73
C PRO A 232 -12.14 9.79 -27.40
N SER A 233 -12.92 10.72 -27.97
CA SER A 233 -12.40 11.98 -28.47
C SER A 233 -12.29 13.03 -27.36
N VAL A 234 -11.58 14.12 -27.61
CA VAL A 234 -11.54 15.28 -26.69
C VAL A 234 -12.95 15.86 -26.46
N GLU A 235 -13.83 15.81 -27.46
CA GLU A 235 -15.22 16.27 -27.31
C GLU A 235 -16.03 15.35 -26.40
N ASP A 236 -15.78 14.03 -26.42
CA ASP A 236 -16.42 13.10 -25.48
C ASP A 236 -15.93 13.35 -24.06
N VAL A 237 -14.64 13.66 -23.88
CA VAL A 237 -14.09 14.10 -22.58
C VAL A 237 -14.81 15.35 -22.06
N LYS A 238 -15.05 16.35 -22.91
CA LYS A 238 -15.80 17.57 -22.52
C LYS A 238 -17.24 17.25 -22.09
N LYS A 239 -17.93 16.31 -22.74
CA LYS A 239 -19.27 15.86 -22.33
C LYS A 239 -19.24 15.20 -20.94
N ALA A 240 -18.27 14.32 -20.68
CA ALA A 240 -18.10 13.72 -19.36
C ALA A 240 -17.81 14.76 -18.26
N ILE A 241 -17.02 15.80 -18.57
CA ILE A 241 -16.79 16.93 -17.65
C ILE A 241 -18.10 17.69 -17.38
N LEU A 242 -18.95 17.89 -18.39
CA LEU A 242 -20.26 18.52 -18.21
C LEU A 242 -21.17 17.68 -17.29
N HIS A 243 -21.15 16.35 -17.41
CA HIS A 243 -21.86 15.48 -16.48
C HIS A 243 -21.35 15.65 -15.04
N VAL A 244 -20.03 15.70 -14.83
CA VAL A 244 -19.44 15.97 -13.49
C VAL A 244 -19.87 17.34 -12.98
N LYS A 245 -19.86 18.37 -13.83
CA LYS A 245 -20.31 19.72 -13.48
C LYS A 245 -21.78 19.75 -13.04
N ASN A 246 -22.63 18.93 -13.66
CA ASN A 246 -24.05 18.83 -13.33
C ASN A 246 -24.35 17.89 -12.15
N SER A 247 -23.32 17.29 -11.54
CA SER A 247 -23.46 16.29 -10.47
C SER A 247 -22.65 16.72 -9.23
N PRO A 248 -23.21 17.59 -8.36
CA PRO A 248 -22.50 18.19 -7.23
C PRO A 248 -21.97 17.19 -6.20
N SER A 249 -22.50 15.95 -6.16
CA SER A 249 -22.01 14.90 -5.27
C SER A 249 -20.62 14.39 -5.66
N ILE A 250 -20.21 14.48 -6.93
CA ILE A 250 -18.92 13.96 -7.42
C ILE A 250 -17.78 14.87 -6.96
N LYS A 251 -16.99 14.43 -5.98
CA LYS A 251 -15.85 15.18 -5.43
C LYS A 251 -14.50 14.68 -5.92
N GLU A 252 -14.38 13.39 -6.27
CA GLU A 252 -13.13 12.79 -6.70
C GLU A 252 -13.24 12.16 -8.10
N ILE A 253 -12.20 12.32 -8.91
CA ILE A 253 -12.14 11.73 -10.25
C ILE A 253 -10.87 10.90 -10.38
N VAL A 254 -11.03 9.64 -10.80
CA VAL A 254 -9.93 8.78 -11.21
C VAL A 254 -9.78 8.84 -12.71
N ILE A 255 -8.66 9.37 -13.19
CA ILE A 255 -8.32 9.45 -14.60
C ILE A 255 -7.46 8.23 -14.95
N THR A 256 -7.99 7.35 -15.80
CA THR A 256 -7.40 6.05 -16.13
C THR A 256 -7.84 5.59 -17.53
N GLY A 257 -8.01 4.29 -17.70
CA GLY A 257 -8.35 3.59 -18.93
C GLY A 257 -7.63 2.24 -18.90
N GLY A 258 -6.73 2.03 -19.86
CA GLY A 258 -5.57 1.17 -19.72
C GLY A 258 -4.45 1.92 -19.01
N ASP A 259 -3.95 3.00 -19.64
CA ASP A 259 -3.03 3.95 -19.01
C ASP A 259 -3.31 5.38 -19.55
N PRO A 260 -3.45 6.39 -18.67
CA PRO A 260 -3.83 7.75 -19.10
C PRO A 260 -2.75 8.44 -19.94
N PHE A 261 -1.47 8.07 -19.79
CA PHE A 261 -0.36 8.71 -20.51
C PHE A 261 -0.29 8.33 -21.99
N MET A 262 -0.99 7.27 -22.38
CA MET A 262 -1.12 6.81 -23.77
C MET A 262 -2.00 7.74 -24.62
N ASN A 263 -2.82 8.61 -24.00
CA ASN A 263 -3.60 9.62 -24.71
C ASN A 263 -3.48 10.98 -24.01
N ARG A 264 -2.36 11.67 -24.29
CA ARG A 264 -2.02 12.95 -23.67
C ARG A 264 -3.08 14.03 -23.93
N ALA A 265 -3.68 14.06 -25.12
CA ALA A 265 -4.68 15.07 -25.46
C ALA A 265 -5.93 14.95 -24.58
N ASN A 266 -6.46 13.73 -24.42
CA ASN A 266 -7.60 13.48 -23.54
C ASN A 266 -7.25 13.70 -22.07
N MET A 267 -6.05 13.26 -21.64
CA MET A 267 -5.60 13.47 -20.25
C MET A 267 -5.52 14.96 -19.92
N ALA A 268 -4.94 15.77 -20.81
CA ALA A 268 -4.86 17.21 -20.63
C ALA A 268 -6.25 17.85 -20.62
N ALA A 269 -7.12 17.50 -21.56
CA ALA A 269 -8.50 18.00 -21.59
C ALA A 269 -9.27 17.66 -20.30
N ALA A 270 -9.11 16.45 -19.76
CA ALA A 270 -9.72 16.02 -18.51
C ALA A 270 -9.21 16.83 -17.32
N ILE A 271 -7.88 16.93 -17.15
CA ILE A 271 -7.27 17.67 -16.03
C ILE A 271 -7.70 19.14 -16.08
N ASP A 272 -7.57 19.79 -17.23
CA ASP A 272 -7.81 21.23 -17.38
C ASP A 272 -9.29 21.59 -17.18
N GLY A 273 -10.21 20.79 -17.73
CA GLY A 273 -11.63 21.06 -17.57
C GLY A 273 -12.16 20.70 -16.17
N LEU A 274 -11.72 19.60 -15.56
CA LEU A 274 -12.12 19.24 -14.19
C LEU A 274 -11.56 20.20 -13.14
N MET A 275 -10.40 20.83 -13.41
CA MET A 275 -9.85 21.90 -12.58
C MET A 275 -10.80 23.11 -12.48
N GLN A 276 -11.64 23.36 -13.49
CA GLN A 276 -12.62 24.45 -13.47
C GLN A 276 -13.93 24.10 -12.75
N VAL A 277 -14.16 22.84 -12.39
CA VAL A 277 -15.39 22.42 -11.71
C VAL A 277 -15.27 22.65 -10.21
N GLU A 278 -16.02 23.59 -9.66
CA GLU A 278 -15.87 24.09 -8.27
C GLU A 278 -15.89 22.97 -7.22
N HIS A 279 -16.88 22.07 -7.28
CA HIS A 279 -17.06 21.03 -6.27
C HIS A 279 -16.09 19.84 -6.37
N VAL A 280 -15.28 19.76 -7.42
CA VAL A 280 -14.23 18.74 -7.55
C VAL A 280 -13.06 19.06 -6.61
N GLN A 281 -12.64 18.09 -5.82
CA GLN A 281 -11.60 18.26 -4.80
C GLN A 281 -10.30 17.56 -5.16
N THR A 282 -10.35 16.41 -5.82
CA THR A 282 -9.15 15.59 -6.09
C THR A 282 -9.22 14.91 -7.45
N LEU A 283 -8.10 14.98 -8.18
CA LEU A 283 -7.85 14.21 -9.39
C LEU A 283 -6.80 13.14 -9.10
N ARG A 284 -7.09 11.89 -9.47
CA ARG A 284 -6.20 10.74 -9.28
C ARG A 284 -5.78 10.21 -10.63
N LEU A 285 -4.50 10.27 -10.96
CA LEU A 285 -3.95 9.65 -12.17
C LEU A 285 -3.60 8.19 -11.86
N ALA A 286 -4.29 7.22 -12.45
CA ALA A 286 -3.99 5.81 -12.21
C ALA A 286 -3.15 5.24 -13.36
N THR A 287 -1.89 4.92 -13.07
CA THR A 287 -0.90 4.38 -14.02
C THR A 287 -0.06 3.29 -13.38
N ARG A 288 0.12 2.18 -14.10
CA ARG A 288 1.11 1.14 -13.73
C ARG A 288 2.44 1.32 -14.46
N SER A 289 2.54 2.30 -15.36
CA SER A 289 3.76 2.51 -16.12
C SER A 289 4.97 2.80 -15.23
N ILE A 290 4.78 3.27 -14.00
CA ILE A 290 5.85 3.41 -13.01
C ILE A 290 6.55 2.05 -12.74
N ALA A 291 5.80 0.95 -12.66
CA ALA A 291 6.34 -0.37 -12.37
C ALA A 291 6.89 -1.08 -13.62
N TYR A 292 6.13 -1.11 -14.71
CA TYR A 292 6.49 -1.93 -15.88
C TYR A 292 7.17 -1.15 -17.02
N TYR A 293 7.16 0.18 -17.01
CA TYR A 293 7.68 1.00 -18.10
C TYR A 293 8.10 2.39 -17.59
N PRO A 294 9.05 2.44 -16.63
CA PRO A 294 9.48 3.70 -16.01
C PRO A 294 10.06 4.69 -17.02
N ASP A 295 10.63 4.20 -18.12
CA ASP A 295 11.13 5.00 -19.26
C ASP A 295 10.12 6.02 -19.77
N LEU A 296 8.81 5.71 -19.69
CA LEU A 296 7.75 6.66 -20.03
C LEU A 296 7.91 8.01 -19.32
N PHE A 297 8.39 8.00 -18.09
CA PHE A 297 8.54 9.17 -17.23
C PHE A 297 9.93 9.79 -17.29
N LEU A 298 10.95 9.01 -17.65
CA LEU A 298 12.35 9.43 -17.60
C LEU A 298 12.89 9.88 -18.95
N GLU A 299 12.39 9.34 -20.07
CA GLU A 299 12.77 9.75 -21.42
C GLU A 299 12.33 11.19 -21.76
N ASN A 300 12.88 11.74 -22.85
CA ASN A 300 12.52 13.06 -23.38
C ASN A 300 12.58 14.18 -22.32
N GLU A 301 13.70 14.23 -21.59
CA GLU A 301 13.92 15.17 -20.48
C GLU A 301 12.83 15.15 -19.40
N SER A 302 12.24 13.98 -19.14
CA SER A 302 11.20 13.76 -18.15
C SER A 302 9.97 14.64 -18.34
N ALA A 303 9.57 14.89 -19.60
CA ALA A 303 8.48 15.79 -19.96
C ALA A 303 7.15 15.47 -19.25
N TYR A 304 6.84 14.19 -19.04
CA TYR A 304 5.63 13.79 -18.31
C TYR A 304 5.70 14.12 -16.82
N LEU A 305 6.84 13.89 -16.15
CA LEU A 305 7.01 14.30 -14.74
C LEU A 305 6.91 15.81 -14.59
N LYS A 306 7.56 16.58 -15.47
CA LYS A 306 7.45 18.05 -15.51
C LYS A 306 5.98 18.48 -15.68
N TYR A 307 5.26 17.86 -16.60
CA TYR A 307 3.84 18.15 -16.85
C TYR A 307 2.96 17.88 -15.61
N ILE A 308 3.10 16.71 -14.98
CA ILE A 308 2.30 16.34 -13.80
C ILE A 308 2.59 17.31 -12.65
N LYS A 309 3.86 17.65 -12.39
CA LYS A 309 4.24 18.63 -11.36
C LYS A 309 3.64 20.00 -11.60
N GLN A 310 3.68 20.47 -12.85
CA GLN A 310 3.06 21.73 -13.25
C GLN A 310 1.55 21.70 -13.02
N LYS A 311 0.86 20.63 -13.43
CA LYS A 311 -0.59 20.49 -13.22
C LYS A 311 -0.98 20.34 -11.76
N ASN A 312 -0.15 19.69 -10.94
CA ASN A 312 -0.35 19.67 -9.49
C ASN A 312 -0.31 21.09 -8.91
N LEU A 313 0.66 21.92 -9.31
CA LEU A 313 0.75 23.30 -8.84
C LEU A 313 -0.49 24.12 -9.23
N GLU A 314 -0.95 24.01 -10.48
CA GLU A 314 -2.17 24.67 -10.96
C GLU A 314 -3.42 24.22 -10.17
N LEU A 315 -3.58 22.92 -9.94
CA LEU A 315 -4.66 22.38 -9.13
C LEU A 315 -4.60 22.89 -7.68
N GLN A 316 -3.41 22.93 -7.08
CA GLN A 316 -3.22 23.45 -5.73
C GLN A 316 -3.59 24.93 -5.61
N GLN A 317 -3.34 25.73 -6.65
CA GLN A 317 -3.77 27.13 -6.72
C GLN A 317 -5.31 27.24 -6.80
N ALA A 318 -5.96 26.30 -7.48
CA ALA A 318 -7.42 26.16 -7.53
C ALA A 318 -8.03 25.50 -6.27
N GLY A 319 -7.23 25.21 -5.22
CA GLY A 319 -7.71 24.57 -3.99
C GLY A 319 -7.98 23.07 -4.13
N LYS A 320 -7.45 22.42 -5.15
CA LYS A 320 -7.60 21.00 -5.46
C LYS A 320 -6.29 20.23 -5.26
N ARG A 321 -6.34 18.90 -5.37
CA ARG A 321 -5.18 18.02 -5.21
C ARG A 321 -5.03 17.06 -6.38
N MET A 322 -3.78 16.71 -6.67
CA MET A 322 -3.43 15.59 -7.55
C MET A 322 -2.80 14.46 -6.74
N GLU A 323 -3.17 13.23 -7.08
CA GLU A 323 -2.56 12.00 -6.55
C GLU A 323 -2.26 11.04 -7.69
N VAL A 324 -1.29 10.16 -7.50
CA VAL A 324 -0.96 9.08 -8.45
C VAL A 324 -1.26 7.73 -7.82
N ALA A 325 -2.12 6.96 -8.47
CA ALA A 325 -2.36 5.56 -8.16
C ALA A 325 -1.44 4.68 -8.99
N THR A 326 -0.78 3.72 -8.37
CA THR A 326 -0.03 2.68 -9.09
C THR A 326 -0.24 1.32 -8.46
N HIS A 327 0.32 0.27 -9.07
CA HIS A 327 0.30 -1.07 -8.48
C HIS A 327 1.58 -1.82 -8.73
N PHE A 328 2.03 -2.49 -7.68
CA PHE A 328 3.14 -3.42 -7.65
C PHE A 328 2.62 -4.73 -7.02
N ILE A 329 3.12 -5.86 -7.49
CA ILE A 329 2.64 -7.20 -7.10
C ILE A 329 3.75 -7.94 -6.36
N HIS A 330 4.99 -7.87 -6.85
CA HIS A 330 6.14 -8.60 -6.32
C HIS A 330 7.35 -7.66 -6.15
N PRO A 331 8.22 -7.86 -5.13
CA PRO A 331 9.40 -7.01 -4.92
C PRO A 331 10.40 -7.02 -6.09
N ASP A 332 10.37 -8.01 -6.97
CA ASP A 332 11.25 -8.05 -8.16
C ASP A 332 10.77 -7.14 -9.30
N GLU A 333 9.57 -6.54 -9.20
CA GLU A 333 9.19 -5.45 -10.11
C GLU A 333 9.88 -4.13 -9.75
N ILE A 334 10.47 -4.03 -8.55
CA ILE A 334 11.15 -2.82 -8.12
C ILE A 334 12.41 -2.62 -8.94
N SER A 335 12.57 -1.41 -9.47
CA SER A 335 13.78 -0.91 -10.08
C SER A 335 14.19 0.44 -9.46
N PRO A 336 15.45 0.86 -9.57
CA PRO A 336 15.84 2.19 -9.12
C PRO A 336 14.98 3.30 -9.72
N GLU A 337 14.70 3.22 -11.01
CA GLU A 337 13.91 4.19 -11.76
C GLU A 337 12.50 4.34 -11.18
N CYS A 338 11.85 3.23 -10.83
CA CYS A 338 10.51 3.30 -10.25
C CYS A 338 10.52 3.97 -8.87
N LEU A 339 11.53 3.71 -8.04
CA LEU A 339 11.69 4.34 -6.72
C LEU A 339 12.03 5.83 -6.84
N GLU A 340 12.81 6.22 -7.86
CA GLU A 340 13.11 7.63 -8.17
C GLU A 340 11.86 8.38 -8.58
N ILE A 341 11.06 7.83 -9.49
CA ILE A 341 9.79 8.43 -9.94
C ILE A 341 8.87 8.66 -8.75
N ILE A 342 8.70 7.66 -7.87
CA ILE A 342 7.87 7.78 -6.67
C ILE A 342 8.42 8.88 -5.76
N SER A 343 9.72 8.84 -5.46
CA SER A 343 10.37 9.82 -4.57
C SER A 343 10.25 11.25 -5.10
N ASP A 344 10.41 11.43 -6.41
CA ASP A 344 10.32 12.71 -7.09
C ASP A 344 8.89 13.28 -7.07
N LEU A 345 7.87 12.45 -7.30
CA LEU A 345 6.46 12.86 -7.18
C LEU A 345 6.12 13.28 -5.74
N VAL A 346 6.50 12.47 -4.75
CA VAL A 346 6.20 12.74 -3.33
C VAL A 346 6.90 14.01 -2.84
N LYS A 347 8.17 14.24 -3.22
CA LYS A 347 8.90 15.49 -2.92
C LYS A 347 8.20 16.74 -3.46
N ASN A 348 7.44 16.60 -4.55
CA ASN A 348 6.70 17.69 -5.19
C ASN A 348 5.23 17.77 -4.73
N GLY A 349 4.89 17.15 -3.59
CA GLY A 349 3.56 17.21 -3.00
C GLY A 349 2.49 16.46 -3.80
N ILE A 350 2.90 15.44 -4.55
CA ILE A 350 2.01 14.52 -5.26
C ILE A 350 2.08 13.16 -4.55
N PRO A 351 1.08 12.81 -3.72
CA PRO A 351 1.04 11.50 -3.07
C PRO A 351 0.99 10.38 -4.12
N VAL A 352 1.80 9.36 -3.91
CA VAL A 352 1.77 8.12 -4.70
C VAL A 352 1.27 7.00 -3.81
N TYR A 353 0.16 6.37 -4.20
CA TYR A 353 -0.39 5.25 -3.45
C TYR A 353 -0.43 3.96 -4.26
N VAL A 354 -0.21 2.84 -3.59
CA VAL A 354 -0.01 1.52 -4.19
C VAL A 354 -1.19 0.61 -3.87
N GLN A 355 -1.67 -0.08 -4.90
CA GLN A 355 -2.64 -1.16 -4.81
C GLN A 355 -1.99 -2.48 -5.22
N THR A 356 -2.41 -3.60 -4.65
CA THR A 356 -1.76 -4.91 -4.84
C THR A 356 -2.80 -6.01 -5.04
N PRO A 357 -3.11 -6.41 -6.28
CA PRO A 357 -3.79 -7.67 -6.53
C PRO A 357 -3.06 -8.86 -5.86
N PHE A 358 -3.81 -9.72 -5.18
CA PHE A 358 -3.27 -10.91 -4.53
C PHE A 358 -3.32 -12.10 -5.49
N LEU A 359 -2.17 -12.62 -5.88
CA LEU A 359 -2.00 -13.64 -6.90
C LEU A 359 -1.35 -14.88 -6.28
N LYS A 360 -2.04 -16.02 -6.43
CA LYS A 360 -1.53 -17.33 -6.05
C LYS A 360 -0.16 -17.61 -6.70
N ASP A 361 0.74 -18.21 -5.94
CA ASP A 361 2.09 -18.62 -6.32
C ASP A 361 3.01 -17.46 -6.77
N CYS A 362 2.68 -16.22 -6.39
CA CYS A 362 3.42 -15.02 -6.79
C CYS A 362 3.63 -14.02 -5.65
N ASN A 363 2.57 -13.60 -4.95
CA ASN A 363 2.70 -12.69 -3.80
C ASN A 363 1.84 -13.15 -2.61
N ASP A 364 1.59 -14.45 -2.55
CA ASP A 364 0.79 -15.11 -1.54
C ASP A 364 1.59 -15.51 -0.29
N LYS A 365 2.80 -14.97 -0.14
CA LYS A 365 3.65 -15.15 1.05
C LYS A 365 3.96 -13.84 1.73
N GLY A 366 3.86 -13.87 3.06
CA GLY A 366 4.12 -12.71 3.92
C GLY A 366 5.47 -12.03 3.71
N PRO A 367 6.61 -12.75 3.69
CA PRO A 367 7.94 -12.14 3.51
C PRO A 367 8.11 -11.32 2.22
N GLU A 368 7.50 -11.77 1.11
CA GLU A 368 7.60 -11.09 -0.20
C GLU A 368 6.91 -9.73 -0.16
N LEU A 369 5.69 -9.70 0.38
CA LEU A 369 4.94 -8.46 0.58
C LEU A 369 5.60 -7.54 1.60
N VAL A 370 6.21 -8.09 2.67
CA VAL A 370 7.00 -7.29 3.62
C VAL A 370 8.14 -6.57 2.90
N ARG A 371 8.89 -7.28 2.07
CA ARG A 371 9.98 -6.70 1.27
C ARG A 371 9.46 -5.63 0.32
N LEU A 372 8.43 -5.94 -0.46
CA LEU A 372 7.84 -5.00 -1.43
C LEU A 372 7.41 -3.69 -0.78
N PHE A 373 6.62 -3.79 0.30
CA PHE A 373 6.07 -2.63 0.99
C PHE A 373 7.12 -1.80 1.72
N SER A 374 8.17 -2.45 2.23
CA SER A 374 9.29 -1.75 2.87
C SER A 374 10.08 -0.90 1.86
N LEU A 375 10.32 -1.44 0.65
CA LEU A 375 11.00 -0.73 -0.44
C LEU A 375 10.18 0.48 -0.93
N LEU A 376 8.89 0.26 -1.21
CA LEU A 376 7.98 1.31 -1.68
C LEU A 376 7.78 2.41 -0.64
N ARG A 377 7.70 2.04 0.64
CA ARG A 377 7.64 3.01 1.75
C ARG A 377 8.86 3.91 1.78
N GLY A 378 10.05 3.34 1.61
CA GLY A 378 11.31 4.09 1.55
C GLY A 378 11.28 5.18 0.49
N ALA A 379 10.75 4.89 -0.70
CA ALA A 379 10.57 5.86 -1.77
C ALA A 379 9.46 6.90 -1.51
N GLY A 380 8.68 6.76 -0.43
CA GLY A 380 7.62 7.70 -0.06
C GLY A 380 6.21 7.25 -0.43
N ALA A 381 6.03 6.07 -1.01
CA ALA A 381 4.69 5.58 -1.36
C ALA A 381 3.81 5.28 -0.13
N GLU A 382 2.50 5.36 -0.32
CA GLU A 382 1.48 4.97 0.65
C GLU A 382 0.78 3.68 0.21
N LEU A 383 0.66 2.71 1.11
CA LEU A 383 0.18 1.38 0.76
C LEU A 383 -1.32 1.29 1.07
N HIS A 384 -2.13 1.17 0.02
CA HIS A 384 -3.56 1.43 0.09
C HIS A 384 -4.38 0.15 0.21
N TYR A 385 -4.34 -0.73 -0.80
CA TYR A 385 -5.14 -1.96 -0.82
C TYR A 385 -4.31 -3.20 -1.20
N ILE A 386 -4.61 -4.32 -0.56
CA ILE A 386 -4.48 -5.64 -1.15
C ILE A 386 -5.88 -6.10 -1.57
N TYR A 387 -6.05 -6.50 -2.82
CA TYR A 387 -7.32 -7.05 -3.31
C TYR A 387 -7.30 -8.57 -3.22
N ILE A 388 -8.18 -9.13 -2.38
CA ILE A 388 -8.35 -10.57 -2.21
C ILE A 388 -9.77 -11.02 -2.60
N PRO A 389 -9.93 -12.22 -3.17
CA PRO A 389 -8.89 -12.91 -3.95
C PRO A 389 -8.57 -12.12 -5.24
N CYS A 390 -7.69 -12.65 -6.09
CA CYS A 390 -7.61 -12.17 -7.47
C CYS A 390 -9.00 -12.23 -8.11
N SER A 391 -9.35 -11.22 -8.89
CA SER A 391 -10.71 -11.10 -9.38
C SER A 391 -11.08 -12.25 -10.34
N PRO A 392 -12.29 -12.83 -10.18
CA PRO A 392 -12.71 -14.01 -10.91
C PRO A 392 -13.16 -13.65 -12.33
N ILE A 393 -12.19 -13.39 -13.21
CA ILE A 393 -12.43 -13.20 -14.65
C ILE A 393 -12.00 -14.43 -15.44
N HIS A 394 -12.53 -14.58 -16.65
CA HIS A 394 -12.09 -15.61 -17.59
C HIS A 394 -10.56 -15.62 -17.76
N GLY A 395 -9.98 -16.82 -17.68
CA GLY A 395 -8.54 -17.03 -17.81
C GLY A 395 -7.71 -16.54 -16.63
N ASN A 396 -8.30 -16.29 -15.45
CA ASN A 396 -7.56 -15.93 -14.23
C ASN A 396 -7.60 -17.01 -13.15
N SER A 397 -8.20 -18.18 -13.38
CA SER A 397 -8.35 -19.22 -12.36
C SER A 397 -7.02 -19.71 -11.77
N ILE A 398 -5.95 -19.64 -12.56
CA ILE A 398 -4.57 -19.89 -12.11
C ILE A 398 -4.13 -18.98 -10.95
N TYR A 399 -4.66 -17.75 -10.87
CA TYR A 399 -4.33 -16.77 -9.82
C TYR A 399 -5.23 -16.85 -8.58
N TRP A 400 -6.28 -17.68 -8.60
CA TRP A 400 -7.27 -17.67 -7.52
C TRP A 400 -6.72 -18.31 -6.24
N THR A 401 -6.98 -17.61 -5.14
CA THR A 401 -6.78 -18.09 -3.77
C THR A 401 -8.12 -18.15 -3.05
N THR A 402 -8.13 -18.84 -1.92
CA THR A 402 -9.24 -18.75 -0.97
C THR A 402 -9.21 -17.41 -0.23
N LEU A 403 -10.36 -16.99 0.30
CA LEU A 403 -10.44 -15.80 1.16
C LEU A 403 -9.57 -15.97 2.43
N ALA A 404 -9.57 -17.17 3.01
CA ALA A 404 -8.77 -17.50 4.20
C ALA A 404 -7.27 -17.24 3.99
N GLU A 405 -6.71 -17.61 2.83
CA GLU A 405 -5.30 -17.34 2.51
C GLU A 405 -5.01 -15.83 2.47
N GLY A 406 -5.87 -15.06 1.80
CA GLY A 406 -5.74 -13.60 1.73
C GLY A 406 -5.87 -12.92 3.10
N ILE A 407 -6.79 -13.38 3.94
CA ILE A 407 -6.97 -12.91 5.33
C ILE A 407 -5.78 -13.30 6.20
N GLY A 408 -5.25 -14.51 6.03
CA GLY A 408 -4.07 -15.02 6.75
C GLY A 408 -2.84 -14.14 6.56
N ILE A 409 -2.64 -13.61 5.35
CA ILE A 409 -1.54 -12.66 5.06
C ILE A 409 -1.64 -11.38 5.89
N ALA A 410 -2.85 -10.89 6.18
CA ALA A 410 -3.03 -9.69 7.00
C ALA A 410 -2.39 -9.84 8.40
N LYS A 411 -2.54 -11.02 9.01
CA LYS A 411 -1.96 -11.34 10.33
C LYS A 411 -0.43 -11.27 10.28
N TYR A 412 0.18 -11.87 9.26
CA TYR A 412 1.63 -11.84 9.09
C TYR A 412 2.16 -10.42 8.86
N LEU A 413 1.50 -9.65 8.00
CA LEU A 413 1.87 -8.27 7.71
C LEU A 413 1.76 -7.40 8.96
N ARG A 414 0.70 -7.56 9.76
CA ARG A 414 0.53 -6.81 11.01
C ARG A 414 1.68 -7.01 11.98
N ALA A 415 2.19 -8.24 12.10
CA ALA A 415 3.31 -8.54 12.98
C ALA A 415 4.67 -8.04 12.44
N ASN A 416 4.85 -7.95 11.12
CA ASN A 416 6.18 -7.75 10.52
C ASN A 416 6.36 -6.40 9.83
N LEU A 417 5.31 -5.59 9.74
CA LEU A 417 5.36 -4.25 9.16
C LEU A 417 5.07 -3.17 10.19
N SER A 418 5.60 -1.97 9.93
CA SER A 418 5.09 -0.77 10.59
C SER A 418 3.59 -0.60 10.28
N ASP A 419 2.83 -0.17 11.26
CA ASP A 419 1.41 0.14 11.13
C ASP A 419 1.10 1.19 10.05
N ARG A 420 2.06 2.03 9.62
CA ARG A 420 1.84 3.01 8.52
C ARG A 420 1.75 2.36 7.15
N ILE A 421 2.27 1.15 7.02
CA ILE A 421 2.49 0.50 5.72
C ILE A 421 1.70 -0.79 5.57
N ILE A 422 0.73 -1.03 6.45
CA ILE A 422 -0.21 -2.12 6.28
C ILE A 422 -1.30 -1.66 5.29
N PRO A 423 -1.47 -2.31 4.13
CA PRO A 423 -2.59 -2.01 3.24
C PRO A 423 -3.90 -2.52 3.83
N ARG A 424 -5.03 -1.95 3.42
CA ARG A 424 -6.35 -2.54 3.72
C ARG A 424 -6.56 -3.82 2.91
N ILE A 425 -7.12 -4.84 3.55
CA ILE A 425 -7.57 -6.06 2.89
C ILE A 425 -8.98 -5.84 2.37
N CYS A 426 -9.13 -5.90 1.04
CA CYS A 426 -10.35 -5.46 0.36
C CYS A 426 -10.79 -6.48 -0.69
N THR A 427 -12.10 -6.64 -0.87
CA THR A 427 -12.67 -7.30 -2.06
C THR A 427 -13.40 -6.28 -2.92
N ALA A 428 -13.11 -6.29 -4.21
CA ALA A 428 -13.85 -5.52 -5.20
C ALA A 428 -15.05 -6.35 -5.68
N THR A 429 -16.23 -6.07 -5.12
CA THR A 429 -17.48 -6.72 -5.54
C THR A 429 -18.08 -5.97 -6.73
N PRO A 430 -19.03 -6.58 -7.47
CA PRO A 430 -19.70 -5.92 -8.58
C PRO A 430 -20.42 -4.60 -8.24
N ILE A 431 -20.84 -4.41 -6.99
CA ILE A 431 -21.54 -3.20 -6.50
C ILE A 431 -20.63 -2.22 -5.77
N GLY A 432 -19.33 -2.52 -5.65
CA GLY A 432 -18.37 -1.65 -4.96
C GLY A 432 -17.41 -2.44 -4.08
N LYS A 433 -16.45 -1.72 -3.51
CA LYS A 433 -15.41 -2.32 -2.70
C LYS A 433 -15.88 -2.46 -1.25
N MET A 434 -15.53 -3.56 -0.59
CA MET A 434 -15.71 -3.76 0.85
C MET A 434 -14.36 -3.97 1.54
N ASP A 435 -14.25 -3.55 2.80
CA ASP A 435 -13.06 -3.80 3.63
C ASP A 435 -13.40 -4.89 4.65
N TRP A 436 -12.57 -5.93 4.71
CA TRP A 436 -12.84 -7.13 5.51
C TRP A 436 -12.86 -6.81 7.01
N PHE A 437 -13.84 -7.39 7.71
CA PHE A 437 -14.04 -7.35 9.17
C PHE A 437 -14.31 -5.97 9.77
N THR A 438 -14.69 -5.00 8.94
CA THR A 438 -15.12 -3.68 9.40
C THR A 438 -16.41 -3.27 8.70
N SER A 439 -16.37 -3.10 7.38
CA SER A 439 -17.52 -2.70 6.55
C SER A 439 -18.14 -3.86 5.75
N GLY A 440 -17.62 -5.08 5.93
CA GLY A 440 -18.20 -6.30 5.37
C GLY A 440 -17.47 -7.58 5.80
N TRP A 441 -18.08 -8.73 5.54
CA TRP A 441 -17.60 -10.06 5.93
C TRP A 441 -18.30 -11.15 5.09
N ALA A 442 -17.86 -12.40 5.21
CA ALA A 442 -18.53 -13.54 4.60
C ALA A 442 -19.68 -14.00 5.51
N VAL A 443 -20.88 -14.09 4.94
CA VAL A 443 -22.11 -14.44 5.66
C VAL A 443 -22.24 -15.96 5.71
N GLU A 444 -22.38 -16.58 4.55
CA GLU A 444 -22.57 -18.03 4.39
C GLU A 444 -22.19 -18.46 2.97
N LYS A 445 -22.01 -19.76 2.74
CA LYS A 445 -21.82 -20.32 1.39
C LYS A 445 -23.11 -20.18 0.58
N VAL A 446 -23.00 -20.06 -0.74
CA VAL A 446 -24.17 -20.20 -1.60
C VAL A 446 -24.57 -21.68 -1.66
N GLU A 447 -25.85 -21.96 -1.43
CA GLU A 447 -26.39 -23.32 -1.47
C GLU A 447 -26.09 -23.99 -2.82
N ASP A 448 -25.67 -25.26 -2.77
CA ASP A 448 -25.27 -26.06 -3.93
C ASP A 448 -24.16 -25.45 -4.81
N ASN A 449 -23.40 -24.45 -4.32
CA ASN A 449 -22.29 -23.84 -5.07
C ASN A 449 -21.11 -23.42 -4.17
N GLU A 450 -20.15 -24.32 -4.01
CA GLU A 450 -18.95 -24.10 -3.19
C GLU A 450 -18.00 -23.00 -3.71
N ASN A 451 -18.14 -22.56 -4.97
CA ASN A 451 -17.32 -21.51 -5.56
C ASN A 451 -17.89 -20.12 -5.32
N PHE A 452 -19.05 -20.01 -4.65
CA PHE A 452 -19.67 -18.73 -4.32
C PHE A 452 -19.95 -18.61 -2.83
N VAL A 453 -19.79 -17.40 -2.34
CA VAL A 453 -20.07 -17.01 -0.95
C VAL A 453 -20.91 -15.74 -0.95
N TRP A 454 -21.85 -15.66 0.00
CA TRP A 454 -22.55 -14.42 0.27
C TRP A 454 -21.63 -13.49 1.07
N ILE A 455 -21.33 -12.32 0.52
CA ILE A 455 -20.53 -11.28 1.18
C ILE A 455 -21.45 -10.14 1.60
N ARG A 456 -21.39 -9.77 2.88
CA ARG A 456 -22.01 -8.55 3.40
C ARG A 456 -21.28 -7.32 2.86
N THR A 457 -22.04 -6.36 2.35
CA THR A 457 -21.51 -5.07 1.88
C THR A 457 -22.05 -3.89 2.71
N PRO A 458 -21.39 -2.73 2.70
CA PRO A 458 -21.87 -1.56 3.43
C PRO A 458 -23.01 -0.83 2.69
N TYR A 459 -23.38 -1.30 1.50
CA TYR A 459 -24.29 -0.61 0.60
C TYR A 459 -25.74 -1.00 0.85
N THR A 460 -26.64 -0.06 0.59
CA THR A 460 -28.09 -0.26 0.62
C THR A 460 -28.66 -0.03 -0.79
N PRO A 461 -29.85 -0.56 -1.12
CA PRO A 461 -30.49 -0.23 -2.40
C PRO A 461 -30.72 1.27 -2.57
N GLY A 462 -31.04 1.98 -1.48
CA GLY A 462 -31.25 3.42 -1.48
C GLY A 462 -30.01 4.22 -1.89
N TYR A 463 -28.80 3.74 -1.56
CA TYR A 463 -27.55 4.38 -1.94
C TYR A 463 -27.41 4.48 -3.46
N PHE A 464 -27.70 3.41 -4.20
CA PHE A 464 -27.54 3.38 -5.66
C PHE A 464 -28.66 4.07 -6.44
N LYS A 465 -29.81 4.33 -5.81
CA LYS A 465 -31.03 4.79 -6.50
C LYS A 465 -30.82 6.01 -7.42
N VAL A 466 -29.91 6.91 -7.06
CA VAL A 466 -29.71 8.19 -7.76
C VAL A 466 -28.69 8.11 -8.89
N PHE A 467 -27.68 7.25 -8.78
CA PHE A 467 -26.54 7.25 -9.72
C PHE A 467 -26.28 5.89 -10.37
N ALA A 468 -26.87 4.82 -9.86
CA ALA A 468 -26.71 3.46 -10.38
C ALA A 468 -27.98 2.60 -10.25
N PRO A 469 -29.15 3.02 -10.78
CA PRO A 469 -30.40 2.27 -10.64
C PRO A 469 -30.35 0.81 -11.14
N LEU A 470 -29.44 0.48 -12.06
CA LEU A 470 -29.23 -0.91 -12.53
C LEU A 470 -28.76 -1.86 -11.41
N ALA A 471 -28.16 -1.34 -10.34
CA ALA A 471 -27.77 -2.16 -9.19
C ALA A 471 -28.97 -2.86 -8.52
N ALA A 472 -30.18 -2.30 -8.66
CA ALA A 472 -31.41 -2.91 -8.12
C ALA A 472 -31.92 -4.09 -8.96
N GLN A 473 -31.38 -4.31 -10.17
CA GLN A 473 -31.82 -5.37 -11.09
C GLN A 473 -30.92 -6.62 -11.01
N LEU A 474 -29.98 -6.64 -10.07
CA LEU A 474 -29.05 -7.75 -9.92
C LEU A 474 -29.74 -8.98 -9.34
N SER A 475 -29.61 -10.11 -10.01
CA SER A 475 -30.14 -11.39 -9.54
C SER A 475 -29.29 -12.03 -8.44
N ASN A 476 -28.05 -11.56 -8.26
CA ASN A 476 -27.08 -12.11 -7.33
C ASN A 476 -26.93 -11.29 -6.03
N ILE A 477 -27.95 -10.51 -5.67
CA ILE A 477 -28.00 -9.75 -4.42
C ILE A 477 -29.24 -10.12 -3.60
N ARG A 478 -29.17 -9.92 -2.28
CA ARG A 478 -30.33 -9.94 -1.38
C ARG A 478 -30.24 -8.82 -0.37
N ILE A 479 -31.40 -8.34 0.08
CA ILE A 479 -31.49 -7.34 1.15
C ILE A 479 -31.67 -8.11 2.46
N ASN A 480 -30.77 -7.88 3.42
CA ASN A 480 -30.86 -8.48 4.75
C ASN A 480 -31.73 -7.64 5.70
N ASN A 481 -31.94 -8.14 6.92
CA ASN A 481 -32.79 -7.48 7.93
C ASN A 481 -32.30 -6.08 8.33
N GLU A 482 -31.00 -5.79 8.23
CA GLU A 482 -30.43 -4.46 8.48
C GLU A 482 -30.63 -3.50 7.28
N GLY A 483 -31.25 -3.95 6.19
CA GLY A 483 -31.46 -3.16 4.98
C GLY A 483 -30.21 -2.98 4.10
N THR A 484 -29.10 -3.66 4.44
CA THR A 484 -27.89 -3.70 3.61
C THR A 484 -27.95 -4.82 2.59
N ILE A 485 -27.02 -4.80 1.63
CA ILE A 485 -26.95 -5.79 0.55
C ILE A 485 -25.92 -6.87 0.90
N ASP A 486 -26.37 -8.12 0.87
CA ASP A 486 -25.47 -9.27 0.68
C ASP A 486 -25.38 -9.56 -0.82
N ILE A 487 -24.15 -9.78 -1.32
CA ILE A 487 -23.90 -10.09 -2.73
C ILE A 487 -23.22 -11.45 -2.86
N GLN A 488 -23.66 -12.27 -3.83
CA GLN A 488 -22.91 -13.47 -4.19
C GLN A 488 -21.62 -13.06 -4.88
N TYR A 489 -20.50 -13.55 -4.35
CA TYR A 489 -19.18 -13.33 -4.91
C TYR A 489 -18.52 -14.68 -5.19
N MET A 490 -17.90 -14.79 -6.36
CA MET A 490 -17.20 -16.01 -6.76
C MET A 490 -15.84 -16.09 -6.05
N ALA A 491 -15.81 -16.80 -4.92
CA ALA A 491 -14.61 -17.14 -4.17
C ALA A 491 -14.89 -18.36 -3.29
N ARG A 492 -13.84 -19.14 -3.04
CA ARG A 492 -13.85 -20.18 -2.01
C ARG A 492 -13.46 -19.57 -0.67
N ILE A 493 -14.17 -19.94 0.40
CA ILE A 493 -13.89 -19.40 1.74
C ILE A 493 -12.54 -19.90 2.29
N GLY A 494 -12.21 -21.17 2.08
CA GLY A 494 -10.98 -21.82 2.58
C GLY A 494 -11.04 -22.25 4.04
N ASP A 495 -11.64 -21.43 4.91
CA ASP A 495 -11.83 -21.70 6.34
C ASP A 495 -13.23 -21.25 6.77
N GLU A 496 -14.07 -22.19 7.20
CA GLU A 496 -15.46 -21.91 7.57
C GLU A 496 -15.59 -21.04 8.82
N SER A 497 -14.53 -20.90 9.63
CA SER A 497 -14.54 -19.98 10.77
C SER A 497 -14.72 -18.52 10.36
N PHE A 498 -14.49 -18.17 9.09
CA PHE A 498 -14.75 -16.83 8.54
C PHE A 498 -16.20 -16.61 8.08
N LEU A 499 -17.08 -17.62 8.18
CA LEU A 499 -18.51 -17.46 7.94
C LEU A 499 -19.20 -16.95 9.21
N TYR A 500 -19.45 -15.65 9.28
CA TYR A 500 -19.98 -15.03 10.50
C TYR A 500 -21.50 -14.95 10.54
N GLY A 501 -22.19 -15.39 9.49
CA GLY A 501 -23.63 -15.31 9.39
C GLY A 501 -24.16 -13.87 9.32
N PRO A 502 -25.48 -13.71 9.45
CA PRO A 502 -26.10 -12.39 9.50
C PRO A 502 -25.74 -11.70 10.81
N ARG A 503 -25.44 -10.41 10.73
CA ARG A 503 -25.34 -9.58 11.92
C ARG A 503 -26.73 -9.44 12.57
N PRO A 504 -26.86 -9.70 13.88
CA PRO A 504 -28.13 -9.65 14.59
C PRO A 504 -28.63 -8.21 14.75
N GLU A 505 -29.92 -8.06 15.01
CA GLU A 505 -30.51 -6.74 15.29
C GLU A 505 -29.92 -6.12 16.56
N ARG A 506 -29.96 -4.80 16.61
CA ARG A 506 -29.38 -3.99 17.68
C ARG A 506 -30.25 -4.06 18.94
N ASP A 507 -29.63 -4.41 20.06
CA ASP A 507 -30.21 -4.15 21.38
C ASP A 507 -30.13 -2.65 21.70
N ILE A 508 -31.26 -2.04 22.06
CA ILE A 508 -31.33 -0.61 22.39
C ILE A 508 -30.67 -0.39 23.75
N ILE A 509 -29.51 0.27 23.74
CA ILE A 509 -28.82 0.74 24.95
C ILE A 509 -28.89 2.26 24.98
N GLU A 510 -29.54 2.83 25.99
CA GLU A 510 -29.56 4.28 26.20
C GLU A 510 -28.16 4.80 26.54
N LYS A 511 -27.62 5.69 25.69
CA LYS A 511 -26.40 6.43 25.99
C LYS A 511 -26.73 7.57 26.97
N LYS A 512 -25.96 7.69 28.04
CA LYS A 512 -26.04 8.84 28.95
C LYS A 512 -25.56 10.10 28.22
N SER A 513 -26.29 11.20 28.37
CA SER A 513 -25.83 12.51 27.90
C SER A 513 -24.67 13.00 28.77
N ILE A 514 -23.65 13.59 28.13
CA ILE A 514 -22.45 14.06 28.83
C ILE A 514 -22.62 15.53 29.26
N PRO A 515 -22.35 15.88 30.53
CA PRO A 515 -22.28 17.26 30.99
C PRO A 515 -21.13 18.04 30.33
N GLY A 516 -21.33 19.34 30.05
CA GLY A 516 -20.32 20.19 29.41
C GLY A 516 -18.99 20.32 30.18
N GLU A 517 -19.02 20.23 31.52
CA GLU A 517 -17.81 20.29 32.37
C GLU A 517 -16.87 19.08 32.15
N ASP A 518 -17.41 17.91 31.79
CA ASP A 518 -16.61 16.70 31.59
C ASP A 518 -15.90 16.70 30.23
N ILE A 519 -16.42 17.44 29.25
CA ILE A 519 -15.75 17.65 27.95
C ILE A 519 -14.48 18.51 28.11
N GLU A 520 -14.50 19.52 28.97
CA GLU A 520 -13.30 20.36 29.22
C GLU A 520 -12.21 19.59 29.97
N LYS A 521 -12.57 18.72 30.92
CA LYS A 521 -11.62 17.78 31.55
C LYS A 521 -10.97 16.85 30.51
N LEU A 522 -11.77 16.33 29.58
CA LEU A 522 -11.29 15.46 28.51
C LEU A 522 -10.31 16.18 27.57
N LYS A 523 -10.59 17.42 27.19
CA LYS A 523 -9.65 18.25 26.39
C LYS A 523 -8.33 18.48 27.13
N SER A 524 -8.37 18.69 28.44
CA SER A 524 -7.16 18.81 29.25
C SER A 524 -6.34 17.52 29.24
N ILE A 525 -6.97 16.35 29.42
CA ILE A 525 -6.27 15.04 29.34
C ILE A 525 -5.63 14.84 27.96
N LEU A 526 -6.37 15.10 26.89
CA LEU A 526 -5.90 14.92 25.52
C LEU A 526 -4.73 15.85 25.14
N SER A 527 -4.64 17.03 25.77
CA SER A 527 -3.58 18.01 25.49
C SER A 527 -2.35 17.86 26.36
N THR A 528 -2.44 17.17 27.50
CA THR A 528 -1.35 17.09 28.48
C THR A 528 -0.77 15.69 28.66
N GLU A 529 -1.52 14.64 28.33
CA GLU A 529 -1.09 13.27 28.54
C GLU A 529 -0.62 12.59 27.25
N ARG A 530 0.47 11.83 27.39
CA ARG A 530 0.92 10.92 26.35
C ARG A 530 -0.14 9.86 26.10
N GLN A 531 -0.60 9.79 24.86
CA GLN A 531 -1.63 8.85 24.46
C GLN A 531 -1.06 7.51 23.96
N ALA A 532 0.26 7.38 23.83
CA ALA A 532 0.88 6.09 23.56
C ALA A 532 0.88 5.19 24.81
N GLY A 533 0.69 3.89 24.59
CA GLY A 533 0.71 2.87 25.64
C GLY A 533 2.08 2.59 26.25
N SER A 534 2.17 1.54 27.07
CA SER A 534 3.43 1.04 27.65
C SER A 534 4.30 0.31 26.60
N SER A 535 5.57 0.09 26.94
CA SER A 535 6.44 -0.79 26.15
C SER A 535 5.92 -2.23 26.18
N ILE A 536 5.95 -2.91 25.04
CA ILE A 536 5.50 -4.31 24.89
C ILE A 536 6.53 -5.33 25.41
N ILE A 537 7.77 -4.90 25.59
CA ILE A 537 8.86 -5.64 26.24
C ILE A 537 9.66 -4.70 27.14
N ASN A 538 10.46 -5.23 28.06
CA ASN A 538 11.37 -4.43 28.86
C ASN A 538 12.64 -4.10 28.07
N THR A 539 12.83 -2.83 27.71
CA THR A 539 14.02 -2.37 26.98
C THR A 539 15.21 -2.11 27.90
N GLY A 540 14.99 -1.99 29.22
CA GLY A 540 15.97 -1.51 30.18
C GLY A 540 16.33 -0.02 30.03
N LEU A 541 15.59 0.73 29.20
CA LEU A 541 15.87 2.12 28.84
C LEU A 541 14.66 3.01 29.15
N GLU A 542 14.86 4.02 30.00
CA GLU A 542 13.79 4.93 30.42
C GLU A 542 13.22 5.76 29.25
N ASN A 543 14.09 6.15 28.30
CA ASN A 543 13.75 7.06 27.21
C ASN A 543 13.38 6.34 25.89
N LEU A 544 13.24 5.01 25.91
CA LEU A 544 12.89 4.22 24.72
C LEU A 544 11.88 3.13 25.08
N LEU A 545 10.70 3.21 24.45
CA LEU A 545 9.69 2.16 24.50
C LEU A 545 9.72 1.34 23.21
N ARG A 546 9.72 0.02 23.35
CA ARG A 546 9.42 -0.89 22.25
C ARG A 546 7.92 -1.00 22.12
N VAL A 547 7.32 -0.51 21.03
CA VAL A 547 5.86 -0.51 20.86
C VAL A 547 5.37 -1.48 19.77
N HIS A 548 6.30 -1.99 18.97
CA HIS A 548 6.10 -3.02 17.95
C HIS A 548 7.47 -3.62 17.58
N LYS A 549 7.51 -4.80 16.95
CA LYS A 549 8.73 -5.41 16.41
C LYS A 549 9.50 -4.51 15.43
N THR A 550 8.80 -3.63 14.74
CA THR A 550 9.42 -2.70 13.79
C THR A 550 9.50 -1.25 14.27
N ARG A 551 8.91 -0.95 15.43
CA ARG A 551 8.71 0.43 15.88
C ARG A 551 9.15 0.66 17.31
N VAL A 552 9.79 1.79 17.56
CA VAL A 552 10.06 2.30 18.90
C VAL A 552 9.49 3.70 19.03
N GLU A 553 9.16 4.07 20.26
CA GLU A 553 9.01 5.47 20.62
C GLU A 553 10.20 5.90 21.46
N ILE A 554 10.80 7.04 21.09
CA ILE A 554 12.02 7.56 21.68
C ILE A 554 11.82 9.02 22.10
N ASN A 555 12.40 9.40 23.23
CA ASN A 555 12.45 10.79 23.66
C ASN A 555 13.37 11.61 22.74
N VAL A 556 12.98 12.83 22.41
CA VAL A 556 13.81 13.75 21.60
C VAL A 556 15.21 14.01 22.18
N GLN A 557 15.37 13.86 23.50
CA GLN A 557 16.64 14.02 24.23
C GLN A 557 17.36 12.69 24.50
N ALA A 558 17.02 11.63 23.76
CA ALA A 558 17.64 10.32 23.95
C ALA A 558 19.17 10.33 23.78
N SER A 559 19.82 9.46 24.55
CA SER A 559 21.28 9.33 24.60
C SER A 559 21.79 8.33 23.55
N ASP A 560 23.11 8.15 23.51
CA ASP A 560 23.71 7.14 22.62
C ASP A 560 23.32 5.70 23.00
N LYS A 561 22.89 5.44 24.25
CA LYS A 561 22.40 4.11 24.66
C LYS A 561 21.14 3.69 23.92
N GLU A 562 20.17 4.60 23.76
CA GLU A 562 18.95 4.36 23.00
C GLU A 562 19.24 4.18 21.51
N LEU A 563 20.19 4.95 20.96
CA LEU A 563 20.61 4.81 19.57
C LEU A 563 21.34 3.49 19.33
N ASP A 564 22.18 3.05 20.26
CA ASP A 564 22.84 1.74 20.20
C ASP A 564 21.84 0.58 20.25
N TYR A 565 20.77 0.71 21.05
CA TYR A 565 19.67 -0.24 21.04
C TYR A 565 19.03 -0.34 19.64
N ILE A 566 18.75 0.80 19.00
CA ILE A 566 18.18 0.83 17.65
C ILE A 566 19.14 0.24 16.61
N ARG A 567 20.44 0.55 16.69
CA ARG A 567 21.46 0.00 15.77
C ARG A 567 21.55 -1.52 15.82
N LYS A 568 21.44 -2.11 17.02
CA LYS A 568 21.62 -3.56 17.22
C LYS A 568 20.48 -4.40 16.65
N ASP A 569 19.26 -3.85 16.59
CA ASP A 569 18.10 -4.56 16.07
C ASP A 569 17.69 -4.00 14.71
N HIS A 570 18.05 -4.70 13.63
CA HIS A 570 17.79 -4.29 12.25
C HIS A 570 16.29 -4.29 11.89
N ARG A 571 15.44 -4.86 12.75
CA ARG A 571 13.99 -4.85 12.55
C ARG A 571 13.39 -3.48 12.81
N ILE A 572 14.08 -2.59 13.54
CA ILE A 572 13.59 -1.27 13.96
C ILE A 572 13.68 -0.27 12.81
N THR A 573 12.64 -0.23 11.98
CA THR A 573 12.63 0.66 10.81
C THR A 573 11.99 2.01 11.09
N ASP A 574 11.22 2.14 12.15
CA ASP A 574 10.25 3.22 12.32
C ASP A 574 10.29 3.80 13.74
N ILE A 575 10.49 5.11 13.83
CA ILE A 575 10.78 5.81 15.07
C ILE A 575 9.72 6.88 15.32
N VAL A 576 8.98 6.77 16.41
CA VAL A 576 8.12 7.85 16.90
C VAL A 576 8.95 8.69 17.88
N VAL A 577 9.02 10.00 17.65
CA VAL A 577 9.75 10.92 18.52
C VAL A 577 8.74 11.73 19.32
N SER A 578 8.91 11.71 20.63
CA SER A 578 8.06 12.44 21.57
C SER A 578 8.88 13.25 22.57
N MET A 579 8.19 14.14 23.27
CA MET A 579 8.75 14.90 24.38
C MET A 579 8.79 14.04 25.66
N PRO A 580 9.69 14.35 26.62
CA PRO A 580 9.62 13.74 27.95
C PRO A 580 8.23 13.91 28.58
N LYS A 581 7.74 12.89 29.29
CA LYS A 581 6.37 12.91 29.88
C LYS A 581 6.05 14.12 30.75
N ASN A 582 7.07 14.73 31.38
CA ASN A 582 6.91 15.86 32.29
C ASN A 582 7.31 17.22 31.65
N ASP A 583 7.65 17.25 30.36
CA ASP A 583 7.95 18.49 29.65
C ASP A 583 6.69 18.96 28.91
N PRO A 584 6.14 20.15 29.23
CA PRO A 584 4.91 20.65 28.61
C PRO A 584 5.10 21.16 27.18
N LYS A 585 6.34 21.18 26.65
CA LYS A 585 6.62 21.63 25.28
C LYS A 585 6.09 20.64 24.26
N ASP A 586 5.82 21.15 23.06
CA ASP A 586 5.57 20.32 21.89
C ASP A 586 6.90 19.98 21.19
N ILE A 587 6.92 18.90 20.41
CA ILE A 587 8.10 18.48 19.66
C ILE A 587 8.61 19.59 18.71
N ILE A 588 7.71 20.41 18.16
CA ILE A 588 8.09 21.50 17.26
C ILE A 588 8.73 22.69 17.96
N ASP A 589 8.61 22.80 19.29
CA ASP A 589 9.34 23.81 20.08
C ASP A 589 10.81 23.39 20.32
N SER A 590 11.13 22.13 20.04
CA SER A 590 12.41 21.50 20.35
C SER A 590 13.21 21.16 19.08
N LEU A 591 13.06 21.95 18.00
CA LEU A 591 13.69 21.68 16.69
C LEU A 591 15.21 21.46 16.75
N PHE A 592 15.92 22.09 17.69
CA PHE A 592 17.34 21.86 17.89
C PHE A 592 17.63 20.39 18.21
N TYR A 593 16.91 19.82 19.19
CA TYR A 593 17.04 18.43 19.59
C TYR A 593 16.51 17.48 18.51
N VAL A 594 15.39 17.82 17.87
CA VAL A 594 14.85 17.05 16.73
C VAL A 594 15.89 16.92 15.61
N LYS A 595 16.52 18.03 15.22
CA LYS A 595 17.57 18.06 14.19
C LYS A 595 18.76 17.19 14.57
N HIS A 596 19.20 17.26 15.84
CA HIS A 596 20.32 16.47 16.33
C HIS A 596 20.01 14.97 16.32
N LEU A 597 18.83 14.58 16.83
CA LEU A 597 18.40 13.19 16.87
C LEU A 597 18.21 12.60 15.46
N ILE A 598 17.52 13.31 14.57
CA ILE A 598 17.27 12.82 13.20
C ILE A 598 18.59 12.61 12.45
N LYS A 599 19.57 13.52 12.59
CA LYS A 599 20.90 13.33 11.98
C LYS A 599 21.57 12.04 12.44
N LYS A 600 21.53 11.74 13.75
CA LYS A 600 22.08 10.48 14.26
C LYS A 600 21.31 9.24 13.79
N LEU A 601 19.99 9.36 13.60
CA LEU A 601 19.16 8.28 13.05
C LEU A 601 19.41 8.05 11.56
N GLN A 602 19.76 9.09 10.80
CA GLN A 602 20.16 8.96 9.37
C GLN A 602 21.40 8.07 9.19
N ASP A 603 22.26 7.98 10.20
CA ASP A 603 23.43 7.10 10.19
C ASP A 603 23.09 5.63 10.48
N ILE A 604 21.81 5.29 10.71
CA ILE A 604 21.34 3.93 10.97
C ILE A 604 20.57 3.43 9.73
N PRO A 605 21.18 2.63 8.83
CA PRO A 605 20.64 2.37 7.49
C PRO A 605 19.27 1.69 7.44
N HIS A 606 18.91 0.92 8.46
CA HIS A 606 17.61 0.24 8.52
C HIS A 606 16.47 1.13 9.03
N VAL A 607 16.76 2.32 9.59
CA VAL A 607 15.74 3.29 10.00
C VAL A 607 15.24 4.04 8.76
N ASN A 608 13.98 3.79 8.37
CA ASN A 608 13.37 4.34 7.17
C ASN A 608 12.38 5.49 7.43
N ALA A 609 11.88 5.62 8.66
CA ALA A 609 10.86 6.60 9.00
C ALA A 609 11.06 7.17 10.40
N VAL A 610 10.82 8.47 10.53
CA VAL A 610 10.75 9.21 11.78
C VAL A 610 9.45 9.99 11.81
N ARG A 611 8.70 9.88 12.90
CA ARG A 611 7.40 10.51 13.09
C ARG A 611 7.47 11.45 14.27
N LEU A 612 7.15 12.71 14.05
CA LEU A 612 7.10 13.70 15.11
C LEU A 612 5.66 13.82 15.61
N TRP A 613 5.45 13.50 16.88
CA TRP A 613 4.14 13.66 17.49
C TRP A 613 3.97 15.11 17.98
N SER A 614 3.03 15.84 17.39
CA SER A 614 2.78 17.26 17.64
C SER A 614 1.31 17.52 17.83
N MET A 615 0.93 17.95 19.04
CA MET A 615 -0.42 18.42 19.34
C MET A 615 -0.61 19.88 18.95
N LYS A 616 0.47 20.67 18.89
CA LYS A 616 0.42 22.05 18.35
C LYS A 616 -0.04 22.10 16.90
N PHE A 617 0.07 21.02 16.14
CA PHE A 617 -0.52 20.98 14.81
C PHE A 617 -2.04 21.24 14.85
N ASN A 618 -2.77 20.66 15.81
CA ASN A 618 -4.19 20.93 16.03
C ASN A 618 -4.39 22.25 16.79
N THR A 619 -3.75 22.38 17.95
CA THR A 619 -4.10 23.42 18.93
C THR A 619 -3.55 24.80 18.60
N ASN A 620 -2.42 24.89 17.89
CA ASN A 620 -1.71 26.14 17.61
C ASN A 620 -0.94 26.06 16.27
N PRO A 621 -1.62 25.84 15.12
CA PRO A 621 -0.98 25.58 13.83
C PRO A 621 -0.08 26.73 13.34
N GLU A 622 -0.26 27.96 13.82
CA GLU A 622 0.61 29.11 13.55
C GLU A 622 2.04 28.91 14.07
N ALA A 623 2.27 27.99 15.01
CA ALA A 623 3.62 27.60 15.45
C ALA A 623 4.44 26.98 14.31
N TYR A 624 3.78 26.39 13.29
CA TYR A 624 4.43 25.94 12.06
C TYR A 624 4.75 27.12 11.14
N THR A 625 5.67 27.97 11.59
CA THR A 625 6.20 29.06 10.78
C THR A 625 6.90 28.52 9.53
N ARG A 626 7.15 29.39 8.54
CA ARG A 626 7.93 29.00 7.33
C ARG A 626 9.30 28.44 7.69
N ALA A 627 9.96 28.97 8.74
CA ALA A 627 11.26 28.49 9.19
C ALA A 627 11.17 27.07 9.76
N VAL A 628 10.12 26.76 10.54
CA VAL A 628 9.86 25.42 11.08
C VAL A 628 9.63 24.44 9.93
N ILE A 629 8.73 24.76 8.99
CA ILE A 629 8.41 23.90 7.85
C ILE A 629 9.64 23.64 6.97
N ASN A 630 10.45 24.67 6.70
CA ASN A 630 11.69 24.50 5.94
C ASN A 630 12.69 23.61 6.68
N THR A 631 12.85 23.80 8.00
CA THR A 631 13.74 22.96 8.82
C THR A 631 13.30 21.50 8.78
N LEU A 632 12.00 21.22 8.91
CA LEU A 632 11.46 19.86 8.80
C LEU A 632 11.67 19.29 7.39
N GLY A 633 11.45 20.10 6.35
CA GLY A 633 11.68 19.71 4.96
C GLY A 633 13.15 19.35 4.68
N ASP A 634 14.10 20.09 5.26
CA ASP A 634 15.53 19.81 5.13
C ASP A 634 15.95 18.52 5.86
N LEU A 635 15.17 18.08 6.85
CA LEU A 635 15.37 16.82 7.59
C LEU A 635 14.74 15.61 6.89
N ASN A 636 13.77 15.83 6.01
CA ASN A 636 13.09 14.78 5.26
C ASN A 636 13.98 14.29 4.10
N ASN A 637 14.39 13.03 4.12
CA ASN A 637 15.30 12.46 3.14
C ASN A 637 14.65 11.33 2.33
N LEU A 638 13.91 11.69 1.26
CA LEU A 638 13.28 10.76 0.34
C LEU A 638 14.24 10.35 -0.80
N ARG A 639 15.34 9.67 -0.49
CA ARG A 639 16.25 9.10 -1.50
C ARG A 639 15.90 7.64 -1.77
N VAL A 640 16.31 7.13 -2.93
CA VAL A 640 16.19 5.68 -3.25
C VAL A 640 16.98 4.84 -2.24
N VAL A 641 18.10 5.39 -1.79
CA VAL A 641 19.10 4.69 -0.99
C VAL A 641 19.14 5.34 0.40
N ASN A 642 19.03 4.51 1.44
CA ASN A 642 18.92 4.92 2.84
C ASN A 642 17.93 6.08 3.06
N PRO A 643 16.65 5.92 2.64
CA PRO A 643 15.64 6.93 2.90
C PRO A 643 15.41 7.10 4.40
N LEU A 644 15.15 8.33 4.82
CA LEU A 644 14.59 8.63 6.13
C LEU A 644 13.42 9.59 5.93
N ARG A 645 12.22 9.05 5.95
CA ARG A 645 10.98 9.80 5.77
C ARG A 645 10.56 10.46 7.07
N LEU A 646 10.30 11.76 7.02
CA LEU A 646 9.76 12.52 8.14
C LEU A 646 8.24 12.68 8.02
N GLU A 647 7.54 12.44 9.11
CA GLU A 647 6.07 12.54 9.19
C GLU A 647 5.64 13.32 10.42
N ILE A 648 4.44 13.91 10.37
CA ILE A 648 3.80 14.54 11.52
C ILE A 648 2.62 13.69 11.95
N GLU A 649 2.53 13.36 13.24
CA GLU A 649 1.35 12.78 13.85
C GLU A 649 0.63 13.82 14.71
N THR A 650 -0.67 13.95 14.50
CA THR A 650 -1.56 14.84 15.23
C THR A 650 -2.90 14.15 15.49
N TRP A 651 -3.74 14.77 16.31
CA TRP A 651 -4.98 14.20 16.79
C TRP A 651 -6.09 15.23 16.67
N PHE A 652 -7.26 14.79 16.25
CA PHE A 652 -8.50 15.57 16.23
C PHE A 652 -9.63 14.73 16.82
N THR A 653 -10.48 15.33 17.65
CA THR A 653 -11.65 14.60 18.21
C THR A 653 -12.92 14.84 17.44
N SER A 654 -13.02 16.00 16.77
CA SER A 654 -14.18 16.47 16.04
C SER A 654 -13.80 17.18 14.75
N ALA A 655 -14.73 17.22 13.80
CA ALA A 655 -14.51 17.87 12.50
C ALA A 655 -14.28 19.39 12.61
N ASP A 656 -14.92 20.04 13.59
CA ASP A 656 -14.88 21.51 13.76
C ASP A 656 -13.50 22.02 14.24
N GLU A 657 -12.66 21.13 14.77
CA GLU A 657 -11.27 21.46 15.08
C GLU A 657 -10.44 21.69 13.81
N ILE A 658 -10.82 21.11 12.67
CA ILE A 658 -10.10 21.19 11.40
C ILE A 658 -10.50 22.46 10.64
N ARG A 659 -9.74 23.53 10.91
CA ARG A 659 -9.84 24.85 10.29
C ARG A 659 -9.09 24.97 8.95
N ASP A 660 -9.38 26.03 8.17
CA ASP A 660 -8.76 26.32 6.86
C ASP A 660 -7.24 26.57 6.90
N ASP A 661 -6.71 27.01 8.05
CA ASP A 661 -5.27 27.18 8.27
C ASP A 661 -4.52 25.83 8.22
N HIS A 662 -5.12 24.75 8.73
CA HIS A 662 -4.58 23.39 8.61
C HIS A 662 -4.42 22.98 7.15
N ALA A 663 -5.44 23.21 6.31
CA ALA A 663 -5.35 22.85 4.89
C ALA A 663 -4.18 23.58 4.18
N LYS A 664 -3.94 24.86 4.54
CA LYS A 664 -2.80 25.63 4.04
C LYS A 664 -1.47 25.07 4.56
N LEU A 665 -1.42 24.68 5.83
CA LEU A 665 -0.24 24.12 6.48
C LEU A 665 0.12 22.74 5.90
N VAL A 666 -0.85 21.82 5.81
CA VAL A 666 -0.69 20.49 5.20
C VAL A 666 -0.13 20.61 3.79
N ARG A 667 -0.69 21.50 2.95
CA ARG A 667 -0.17 21.70 1.60
C ARG A 667 1.31 22.11 1.59
N ARG A 668 1.75 22.95 2.53
CA ARG A 668 3.17 23.35 2.65
C ARG A 668 4.06 22.19 3.08
N LEU A 669 3.60 21.34 4.00
CA LEU A 669 4.32 20.14 4.45
C LEU A 669 4.36 19.08 3.35
N ASN A 670 3.26 18.82 2.66
CA ASN A 670 3.19 17.90 1.52
C ASN A 670 4.14 18.34 0.39
N ASN A 671 4.25 19.64 0.12
CA ASN A 671 5.23 20.18 -0.85
C ASN A 671 6.70 20.06 -0.39
N LYS A 672 6.95 19.51 0.81
CA LYS A 672 8.26 19.06 1.31
C LYS A 672 8.33 17.53 1.45
N GLY A 673 7.34 16.80 0.93
CA GLY A 673 7.19 15.36 1.06
C GLY A 673 6.85 14.88 2.48
N ILE A 674 6.37 15.76 3.36
CA ILE A 674 6.01 15.43 4.75
C ILE A 674 4.49 15.25 4.83
N ILE A 675 4.06 14.03 5.15
CA ILE A 675 2.64 13.71 5.34
C ILE A 675 2.23 13.99 6.79
N VAL A 676 1.02 14.53 6.95
CA VAL A 676 0.38 14.71 8.25
C VAL A 676 -0.67 13.62 8.44
N TYR A 677 -0.53 12.86 9.51
CA TYR A 677 -1.45 11.81 9.89
C TYR A 677 -2.29 12.22 11.09
N CYS A 678 -3.59 11.98 11.00
CA CYS A 678 -4.52 12.10 12.12
C CYS A 678 -4.76 10.72 12.74
N ASN A 679 -4.61 10.67 14.07
CA ASN A 679 -5.02 9.56 14.91
C ASN A 679 -6.11 10.06 15.87
N THR A 680 -7.18 9.31 16.06
CA THR A 680 -8.32 9.72 16.91
C THR A 680 -8.69 8.63 17.89
N ALA A 681 -8.95 8.99 19.15
CA ALA A 681 -9.60 8.11 20.11
C ALA A 681 -11.12 8.18 19.93
N LEU A 682 -11.77 7.01 19.91
CA LEU A 682 -13.22 6.89 19.98
C LEU A 682 -13.65 7.02 21.45
N LEU A 683 -14.35 8.09 21.77
CA LEU A 683 -14.66 8.50 23.13
C LEU A 683 -16.18 8.48 23.30
N GLY A 684 -16.66 7.66 24.22
CA GLY A 684 -18.10 7.43 24.43
C GLY A 684 -18.84 8.73 24.73
N GLY A 685 -19.98 8.92 24.06
CA GLY A 685 -20.83 10.11 24.03
C GLY A 685 -20.21 11.37 23.36
N VAL A 686 -18.93 11.36 23.01
CA VAL A 686 -18.23 12.52 22.43
C VAL A 686 -18.22 12.45 20.91
N ASN A 687 -17.61 11.40 20.35
CA ASN A 687 -17.45 11.22 18.90
C ASN A 687 -17.78 9.80 18.43
N ASP A 688 -18.38 8.98 19.28
CA ASP A 688 -18.78 7.59 19.06
C ASP A 688 -20.08 7.43 18.25
N SER A 689 -20.26 8.26 17.22
CA SER A 689 -21.32 8.12 16.22
C SER A 689 -20.75 8.11 14.81
N ASP A 690 -21.43 7.40 13.92
CA ASP A 690 -21.09 7.27 12.51
C ASP A 690 -21.15 8.62 11.78
N GLU A 691 -22.08 9.53 12.10
CA GLU A 691 -22.07 10.89 11.54
C GLU A 691 -20.83 11.69 11.94
N LYS A 692 -20.44 11.65 13.22
CA LYS A 692 -19.34 12.45 13.75
C LYS A 692 -18.01 11.99 13.17
N ILE A 693 -17.77 10.67 13.14
CA ILE A 693 -16.55 10.12 12.56
C ILE A 693 -16.53 10.32 11.04
N HIS A 694 -17.64 10.14 10.33
CA HIS A 694 -17.69 10.44 8.89
C HIS A 694 -17.39 11.91 8.61
N SER A 695 -17.94 12.84 9.39
CA SER A 695 -17.67 14.27 9.26
C SER A 695 -16.20 14.60 9.52
N LEU A 696 -15.59 13.99 10.54
CA LEU A 696 -14.17 14.13 10.84
C LEU A 696 -13.29 13.59 9.70
N ALA A 697 -13.60 12.40 9.21
CA ALA A 697 -12.89 11.76 8.10
C ALA A 697 -12.93 12.64 6.84
N TYR A 698 -14.11 13.14 6.48
CA TYR A 698 -14.30 14.05 5.36
C TYR A 698 -13.54 15.38 5.56
N ALA A 699 -13.58 15.98 6.75
CA ALA A 699 -12.85 17.22 7.05
C ALA A 699 -11.33 17.03 6.96
N ALA A 700 -10.80 15.94 7.52
CA ALA A 700 -9.40 15.56 7.42
C ALA A 700 -8.99 15.39 5.95
N ARG A 701 -9.77 14.61 5.19
CA ARG A 701 -9.54 14.42 3.76
C ARG A 701 -9.57 15.74 3.01
N LYS A 702 -10.56 16.61 3.25
CA LYS A 702 -10.66 17.94 2.63
C LYS A 702 -9.45 18.83 2.98
N ALA A 703 -8.89 18.73 4.17
CA ALA A 703 -7.66 19.44 4.56
C ALA A 703 -6.37 18.81 4.00
N GLY A 704 -6.43 17.56 3.50
CA GLY A 704 -5.28 16.80 3.01
C GLY A 704 -4.54 16.04 4.11
N ILE A 705 -5.19 15.88 5.27
CA ILE A 705 -4.71 15.12 6.42
C ILE A 705 -5.11 13.66 6.20
N GLU A 706 -4.18 12.73 6.39
CA GLU A 706 -4.45 11.31 6.27
C GLU A 706 -5.03 10.78 7.58
N PHE A 707 -6.34 10.51 7.60
CA PHE A 707 -7.00 9.93 8.77
C PHE A 707 -6.68 8.45 8.88
N HIS A 708 -5.74 8.12 9.76
CA HIS A 708 -5.07 6.84 9.73
C HIS A 708 -5.60 5.84 10.74
N HIS A 709 -5.69 6.26 12.01
CA HIS A 709 -6.16 5.40 13.09
C HIS A 709 -7.38 6.00 13.77
N LEU A 710 -8.39 5.16 13.94
CA LEU A 710 -9.44 5.34 14.93
C LEU A 710 -9.22 4.28 16.01
N TYR A 711 -8.69 4.70 17.15
CA TYR A 711 -8.50 3.83 18.31
C TYR A 711 -9.85 3.62 18.97
N ILE A 712 -10.35 2.39 18.92
CA ILE A 712 -11.67 2.06 19.46
C ILE A 712 -11.63 1.79 20.96
N ALA A 713 -10.48 1.34 21.49
CA ALA A 713 -10.25 1.15 22.92
C ALA A 713 -8.77 1.05 23.30
N GLY A 714 -8.52 1.12 24.62
CA GLY A 714 -7.25 0.75 25.25
C GLY A 714 -6.19 1.85 25.32
N LEU A 715 -6.42 3.01 24.73
CA LEU A 715 -5.55 4.18 24.96
C LEU A 715 -5.65 4.67 26.42
N PRO A 716 -4.62 5.33 26.97
CA PRO A 716 -4.66 5.89 28.32
C PRO A 716 -5.87 6.79 28.59
N VAL A 717 -6.24 7.67 27.64
CA VAL A 717 -7.46 8.50 27.77
C VAL A 717 -8.74 7.65 27.81
N GLN A 718 -8.81 6.56 27.05
CA GLN A 718 -9.98 5.67 27.01
C GLN A 718 -10.09 4.83 28.28
N GLN A 719 -8.98 4.42 28.88
CA GLN A 719 -8.98 3.74 30.18
C GLN A 719 -9.49 4.64 31.32
N LYS A 720 -9.40 5.97 31.17
CA LYS A 720 -9.95 6.93 32.14
C LYS A 720 -11.38 7.34 31.81
N TRP A 721 -11.69 7.51 30.52
CA TRP A 721 -12.97 8.06 30.07
C TRP A 721 -14.00 6.99 29.74
N ASN A 722 -13.63 6.00 28.92
CA ASN A 722 -14.58 5.00 28.39
C ASN A 722 -15.01 3.98 29.46
N ILE A 723 -14.36 3.91 30.62
CA ILE A 723 -14.87 3.09 31.74
C ILE A 723 -16.23 3.62 32.20
N ASP A 724 -16.34 4.95 32.35
CA ASP A 724 -17.59 5.61 32.77
C ASP A 724 -18.52 5.90 31.57
N HIS A 725 -17.94 5.97 30.35
CA HIS A 725 -18.62 6.26 29.09
C HIS A 725 -18.28 5.20 28.04
N PRO A 726 -18.71 3.95 28.21
CA PRO A 726 -18.33 2.86 27.33
C PRO A 726 -18.81 3.05 25.90
N VAL A 727 -17.96 2.63 24.96
CA VAL A 727 -18.29 2.59 23.53
C VAL A 727 -18.95 1.26 23.21
N ASN A 728 -20.06 1.33 22.48
CA ASN A 728 -20.77 0.16 22.00
C ASN A 728 -20.06 -0.42 20.77
N SER A 729 -19.68 -1.69 20.81
CA SER A 729 -19.03 -2.37 19.69
C SER A 729 -19.88 -2.44 18.42
N TYR A 730 -21.22 -2.44 18.54
CA TYR A 730 -22.14 -2.33 17.41
C TYR A 730 -21.92 -1.02 16.65
N ASP A 731 -21.73 0.09 17.36
CA ASP A 731 -21.56 1.40 16.74
C ASP A 731 -20.26 1.48 15.92
N ILE A 732 -19.24 0.68 16.26
CA ILE A 732 -17.96 0.63 15.52
C ILE A 732 -18.18 0.13 14.08
N VAL A 733 -18.98 -0.92 13.92
CA VAL A 733 -19.33 -1.46 12.60
C VAL A 733 -20.22 -0.48 11.82
N ASP A 734 -21.11 0.25 12.50
CA ASP A 734 -21.94 1.28 11.86
C ASP A 734 -21.10 2.46 11.38
N ILE A 735 -20.15 2.92 12.21
CA ILE A 735 -19.12 3.91 11.85
C ILE A 735 -18.35 3.44 10.61
N ALA A 736 -17.82 2.21 10.61
CA ALA A 736 -17.07 1.67 9.49
C ALA A 736 -17.91 1.57 8.20
N THR A 737 -19.15 1.13 8.34
CA THR A 737 -20.12 1.03 7.25
C THR A 737 -20.39 2.39 6.61
N LYS A 738 -20.67 3.42 7.42
CA LYS A 738 -20.96 4.77 6.92
C LYS A 738 -19.76 5.41 6.25
N VAL A 739 -18.60 5.39 6.91
CA VAL A 739 -17.36 5.96 6.37
C VAL A 739 -16.99 5.29 5.04
N ARG A 740 -17.14 3.97 4.93
CA ARG A 740 -16.88 3.25 3.66
C ARG A 740 -17.90 3.58 2.56
N ARG A 741 -19.19 3.62 2.90
CA ARG A 741 -20.28 3.82 1.95
C ARG A 741 -20.25 5.24 1.38
N GLU A 742 -20.17 6.24 2.24
CA GLU A 742 -20.39 7.65 1.91
C GLU A 742 -19.08 8.40 1.67
N GLY A 743 -17.97 7.91 2.26
CA GLY A 743 -16.67 8.53 2.16
C GLY A 743 -15.82 8.10 0.97
N SER A 744 -14.66 8.73 0.86
CA SER A 744 -13.57 8.33 -0.04
C SER A 744 -12.90 7.04 0.44
N GLY A 745 -12.35 6.26 -0.49
CA GLY A 745 -11.46 5.15 -0.13
C GLY A 745 -10.25 5.58 0.71
N ARG A 746 -9.88 6.88 0.67
CA ARG A 746 -8.81 7.49 1.46
C ARG A 746 -9.26 8.08 2.80
N GLU A 747 -10.57 8.10 3.09
CA GLU A 747 -11.13 8.61 4.35
C GLU A 747 -11.25 7.55 5.44
N ILE A 748 -11.24 6.27 5.05
CA ILE A 748 -11.42 5.17 5.98
C ILE A 748 -10.16 5.08 6.85
N PRO A 749 -10.27 5.11 8.19
CA PRO A 749 -9.16 4.83 9.07
C PRO A 749 -8.98 3.31 9.25
N ARG A 750 -7.92 2.89 9.94
CA ARG A 750 -7.89 1.57 10.60
C ARG A 750 -8.54 1.68 11.96
N TYR A 751 -9.29 0.66 12.32
CA TYR A 751 -9.93 0.54 13.62
C TYR A 751 -8.99 -0.25 14.51
N ILE A 752 -8.42 0.40 15.53
CA ILE A 752 -7.31 -0.15 16.32
C ILE A 752 -7.71 -0.33 17.78
N ILE A 753 -7.30 -1.46 18.36
CA ILE A 753 -7.34 -1.70 19.80
C ILE A 753 -5.90 -1.58 20.31
N SER A 754 -5.67 -0.66 21.24
CA SER A 754 -4.39 -0.58 21.96
C SER A 754 -4.40 -1.58 23.11
N THR A 755 -3.35 -2.40 23.23
CA THR A 755 -3.26 -3.42 24.29
C THR A 755 -1.88 -3.36 24.96
N PRO A 756 -1.71 -3.96 26.16
CA PRO A 756 -0.40 -4.09 26.79
C PRO A 756 0.65 -4.83 25.93
N LEU A 757 0.19 -5.61 24.95
CA LEU A 757 1.03 -6.37 24.01
C LEU A 757 1.18 -5.68 22.65
N GLY A 758 0.78 -4.41 22.55
CA GLY A 758 0.81 -3.63 21.32
C GLY A 758 -0.56 -3.51 20.67
N GLU A 759 -0.59 -2.90 19.50
CA GLU A 759 -1.82 -2.56 18.80
C GLU A 759 -2.30 -3.71 17.90
N ALA A 760 -3.61 -3.99 17.90
CA ALA A 760 -4.25 -4.95 16.99
C ALA A 760 -5.41 -4.29 16.22
N ASP A 761 -5.70 -4.80 15.01
CA ASP A 761 -6.86 -4.35 14.24
C ASP A 761 -8.15 -4.93 14.84
N TYR A 762 -9.21 -4.13 14.85
CA TYR A 762 -10.56 -4.57 15.23
C TYR A 762 -11.07 -5.61 14.21
N GLY A 763 -11.26 -6.85 14.64
CA GLY A 763 -11.85 -7.94 13.85
C GLY A 763 -10.94 -8.61 12.79
N LEU A 764 -10.01 -7.88 12.16
CA LEU A 764 -9.14 -8.43 11.11
C LEU A 764 -7.97 -9.25 11.68
N THR A 765 -7.26 -8.70 12.66
CA THR A 765 -6.10 -9.35 13.32
C THR A 765 -6.35 -9.63 14.80
N SER A 766 -7.59 -9.45 15.24
CA SER A 766 -8.08 -9.84 16.55
C SER A 766 -9.47 -10.46 16.46
N SER A 767 -9.87 -11.23 17.46
CA SER A 767 -11.23 -11.80 17.56
C SER A 767 -11.72 -11.77 19.00
N PHE A 768 -13.01 -11.50 19.20
CA PHE A 768 -13.59 -11.40 20.53
C PHE A 768 -13.65 -12.76 21.23
N VAL A 769 -13.36 -12.77 22.53
CA VAL A 769 -13.54 -13.91 23.42
C VAL A 769 -14.77 -13.64 24.26
N PHE A 770 -15.73 -14.55 24.17
CA PHE A 770 -17.02 -14.40 24.82
C PHE A 770 -17.01 -15.07 26.19
N ASP A 771 -16.69 -14.28 27.21
CA ASP A 771 -16.85 -14.63 28.62
C ASP A 771 -17.76 -13.58 29.28
N SER A 772 -18.55 -13.97 30.27
CA SER A 772 -19.59 -13.09 30.84
C SER A 772 -18.97 -11.97 31.67
N GLU A 773 -19.33 -10.72 31.31
CA GLU A 773 -19.03 -9.41 31.93
C GLU A 773 -17.90 -8.58 31.30
N ASP A 774 -16.70 -9.14 31.06
CA ASP A 774 -15.56 -8.37 30.52
C ASP A 774 -15.24 -8.67 29.04
N VAL A 775 -15.06 -7.62 28.22
CA VAL A 775 -14.63 -7.77 26.83
C VAL A 775 -13.16 -8.20 26.79
N LYS A 776 -12.90 -9.36 26.19
CA LYS A 776 -11.56 -9.88 25.93
C LYS A 776 -11.38 -10.11 24.43
N ILE A 777 -10.15 -9.97 23.93
CA ILE A 777 -9.82 -10.27 22.54
C ILE A 777 -8.62 -11.22 22.45
N LYS A 778 -8.65 -12.10 21.46
CA LYS A 778 -7.50 -12.86 20.96
C LYS A 778 -6.68 -11.98 20.02
N LEU A 779 -5.35 -11.99 20.17
CA LEU A 779 -4.40 -11.30 19.30
C LEU A 779 -3.89 -12.25 18.22
N ASN A 780 -4.66 -12.42 17.15
CA ASN A 780 -4.40 -13.41 16.09
C ASN A 780 -3.13 -13.13 15.25
N CYS A 781 -2.48 -11.99 15.44
CA CYS A 781 -1.22 -11.63 14.78
C CYS A 781 0.03 -11.82 15.66
N TYR A 782 -0.13 -12.08 16.96
CA TYR A 782 0.99 -12.22 17.89
C TYR A 782 0.91 -13.54 18.67
N ASP A 783 2.05 -14.21 18.79
CA ASP A 783 2.24 -15.35 19.66
C ASP A 783 3.35 -15.06 20.68
N LEU A 784 3.63 -16.00 21.58
CA LEU A 784 4.71 -15.82 22.55
C LEU A 784 6.10 -15.72 21.87
N SER A 785 6.28 -16.39 20.72
CA SER A 785 7.54 -16.38 19.98
C SER A 785 7.88 -14.98 19.43
N TYR A 786 6.86 -14.21 19.04
CA TYR A 786 6.98 -12.83 18.61
C TYR A 786 7.67 -11.97 19.67
N PHE A 787 7.17 -12.00 20.91
CA PHE A 787 7.74 -11.21 22.02
C PHE A 787 9.10 -11.74 22.44
N LYS A 788 9.26 -13.07 22.53
CA LYS A 788 10.54 -13.70 22.85
C LYS A 788 11.63 -13.42 21.83
N SER A 789 11.26 -13.18 20.57
CA SER A 789 12.23 -12.77 19.54
C SER A 789 12.78 -11.36 19.77
N MET A 790 12.14 -10.53 20.59
CA MET A 790 12.60 -9.19 20.96
C MET A 790 13.25 -9.16 22.34
N ASP A 791 12.76 -9.96 23.28
CA ASP A 791 13.32 -10.16 24.61
C ASP A 791 13.16 -11.63 25.02
N GLU A 792 14.26 -12.38 25.05
CA GLU A 792 14.25 -13.81 25.38
C GLU A 792 13.68 -14.08 26.79
N ASN A 793 13.74 -13.10 27.69
CA ASN A 793 13.23 -13.17 29.06
C ASN A 793 11.79 -12.66 29.19
N PHE A 794 11.09 -12.44 28.07
CA PHE A 794 9.73 -11.91 28.08
C PHE A 794 8.79 -12.79 28.89
N VAL A 795 8.02 -12.14 29.78
CA VAL A 795 6.94 -12.73 30.58
C VAL A 795 5.64 -12.02 30.24
N LEU A 796 4.55 -12.79 30.18
CA LEU A 796 3.22 -12.24 29.92
C LEU A 796 2.85 -11.19 30.97
N PRO A 797 2.33 -10.01 30.56
CA PRO A 797 1.81 -9.02 31.49
C PRO A 797 0.65 -9.57 32.32
N GLN A 798 0.41 -8.95 33.47
CA GLN A 798 -0.73 -9.29 34.31
C GLN A 798 -2.06 -9.16 33.54
N GLY A 799 -2.95 -10.15 33.72
CA GLY A 799 -4.26 -10.18 33.07
C GLY A 799 -4.25 -10.72 31.64
N VAL A 800 -3.07 -10.98 31.06
CA VAL A 800 -2.93 -11.65 29.77
C VAL A 800 -2.86 -13.16 29.99
N SER A 801 -3.64 -13.91 29.21
CA SER A 801 -3.59 -15.37 29.19
C SER A 801 -3.26 -15.90 27.80
N GLN A 802 -3.03 -17.20 27.71
CA GLN A 802 -2.84 -17.91 26.46
C GLN A 802 -3.96 -18.94 26.31
N ASP A 803 -4.60 -18.98 25.15
CA ASP A 803 -5.63 -19.97 24.84
C ASP A 803 -5.01 -21.28 24.29
N ASN A 804 -5.82 -22.31 24.09
CA ASN A 804 -5.41 -23.65 23.65
C ASN A 804 -4.68 -23.67 22.29
N ASP A 805 -4.93 -22.68 21.44
CA ASP A 805 -4.29 -22.49 20.13
C ASP A 805 -2.99 -21.67 20.20
N ASN A 806 -2.49 -21.42 21.42
CA ASN A 806 -1.34 -20.56 21.73
C ASN A 806 -1.55 -19.06 21.45
N THR A 807 -2.77 -18.63 21.11
CA THR A 807 -3.07 -17.21 20.89
C THR A 807 -3.17 -16.47 22.22
N LEU A 808 -2.64 -15.25 22.25
CA LEU A 808 -2.67 -14.41 23.46
C LEU A 808 -4.04 -13.72 23.59
N VAL A 809 -4.61 -13.78 24.78
CA VAL A 809 -5.91 -13.18 25.12
C VAL A 809 -5.68 -12.02 26.07
N VAL A 810 -6.22 -10.85 25.72
CA VAL A 810 -6.08 -9.61 26.49
C VAL A 810 -7.45 -9.02 26.85
N PRO A 811 -7.62 -8.48 28.07
CA PRO A 811 -8.82 -7.73 28.42
C PRO A 811 -8.83 -6.35 27.74
N VAL A 812 -10.01 -5.89 27.36
CA VAL A 812 -10.23 -4.58 26.72
C VAL A 812 -11.27 -3.81 27.53
N GLN A 813 -10.82 -2.78 28.23
CA GLN A 813 -11.69 -1.93 29.05
C GLN A 813 -12.38 -0.85 28.22
N GLY A 814 -13.58 -0.45 28.66
CA GLY A 814 -14.33 0.67 28.05
C GLY A 814 -15.07 0.33 26.76
N LEU A 815 -15.21 -0.95 26.44
CA LEU A 815 -16.10 -1.45 25.39
C LEU A 815 -17.26 -2.22 26.03
N ILE A 816 -18.48 -1.96 25.58
CA ILE A 816 -19.64 -2.80 25.87
C ILE A 816 -19.83 -3.75 24.70
N LYS A 817 -19.83 -5.05 25.02
CA LYS A 817 -20.39 -6.08 24.14
C LYS A 817 -21.90 -5.94 24.11
N THR A 818 -22.47 -5.86 22.92
CA THR A 818 -23.94 -5.74 22.77
C THR A 818 -24.62 -6.98 22.29
N ASN A 819 -23.92 -7.85 21.57
CA ASN A 819 -24.45 -9.15 21.16
C ASN A 819 -23.28 -10.14 20.97
N SER A 820 -23.60 -11.38 20.58
CA SER A 820 -22.60 -12.43 20.32
C SER A 820 -21.99 -12.39 18.91
N PHE A 821 -22.18 -11.32 18.15
CA PHE A 821 -21.68 -11.24 16.79
C PHE A 821 -20.14 -11.17 16.78
N PRO A 822 -19.42 -11.94 15.93
CA PRO A 822 -17.96 -12.04 15.97
C PRO A 822 -17.16 -10.74 15.74
N ILE A 823 -17.76 -9.74 15.08
CA ILE A 823 -17.17 -8.41 14.82
C ILE A 823 -17.74 -7.37 15.80
N SER A 824 -18.56 -7.78 16.78
CA SER A 824 -19.18 -6.92 17.80
C SER A 824 -18.75 -7.34 19.20
#